data_AF-A0A9W9A9H6-F1
#
_entry.id   AF-A0A9W9A9H6-F1
#
_cell.length_a   1.000
_cell.length_b   1.000
_cell.length_c   1.000
_cell.angle_alpha   90.00
_cell.angle_beta   90.00
_cell.angle_gamma   90.00
#
_symmetry.space_group_name_H-M   'P 1'
#
loop_
_entity.id
_entity.type
_entity.pdbx_description
1 polymer ?
#
loop_
_entity_poly.entity_id
_entity_poly.type
_entity_poly.pdbx_seq_one_letter_code
_entity_poly.pdbx_strand_id
1 'polypeptide(L)'
;MGKDTNLMSHKRQWLYLQLHPELMISVDGKSKDIFIELIKRITNVFAREGVNTGIQVNIMSTLLEDILTELGNTLDPRLDIAVDECQFTARTMDHCFRSDDWLVYRPLLRQIARCLDNLFNKTSHASGAKACFIFTGTGLSRDVICEALSSVIMKPGRTIDVNQTGTFNEAAAQLEYMKELLPPSIWQHREFEQFTAEYMSVVLQNGYQHLHKVLNEYVNQMTTICPADYDGDEELTRYIVWPVRGFAFDKLDTEMRERIKVISHEYLFTSKLSTDLGGNEQKYVEYGLARFNDSSVPSKKYITIDEPLVLLACSMWFNNQSPRIGTSVYQTLASRIRHHEASSGRNGFEEFICFYLQHIFRKPRKLNEVFDLLGEETKDRDKNTQKKTIGDKLATLVTLHIFDDEDGARLVEGKINLIGKPTLFGPIGRTIQPELEEGKGKGKGKGKGKGKLTDTETTLQKWIELKDYTAFCFPMCIMGPDILCFLKLQDEFVPDDFTYICLAIQCKFHQRSTLPSMDLLEAVATVTPSNFFQSRRESRATTEKGKRQQATIHSENQKARDNFLKALAVLPRKDPLAGKYGILRIICGFPVEIDLRRAFDAEEKDDREEASESTSVKKRAYECPDPDGNDHHPLGKLRTELLESITERFHPTQILNVIRNKALQVDESNNPDSKLVLIQGAPGIIGIQRETPFPLDKAGIERAESIGGLGLSTLGADESADREAIISALSEKARIASRAAENVLAMLRKDHEGWGQRMELKRKHEKI
;
A
#
# COMPACT_ATOMS: atom_id res chain seq x y z
N MET A 1 47.79 -25.42 -5.14
CA MET A 1 46.39 -24.99 -5.29
C MET A 1 46.23 -24.28 -6.63
N GLY A 2 46.22 -25.04 -7.72
CA GLY A 2 46.21 -24.52 -9.10
C GLY A 2 45.17 -25.23 -9.95
N LYS A 3 43.93 -25.29 -9.47
CA LYS A 3 42.77 -25.72 -10.27
C LYS A 3 41.92 -24.49 -10.54
N ASP A 4 41.59 -24.34 -11.81
CA ASP A 4 40.72 -23.33 -12.45
C ASP A 4 39.90 -22.50 -11.45
N THR A 5 40.40 -21.31 -11.13
CA THR A 5 39.71 -20.30 -10.28
C THR A 5 38.43 -19.76 -10.94
N ASN A 6 38.16 -20.16 -12.19
CA ASN A 6 36.91 -19.85 -12.88
C ASN A 6 35.74 -20.76 -12.49
N LEU A 7 35.98 -21.85 -11.75
CA LEU A 7 34.89 -22.67 -11.22
C LEU A 7 34.07 -21.85 -10.21
N MET A 8 32.82 -21.57 -10.56
CA MET A 8 31.85 -20.84 -9.72
C MET A 8 31.74 -21.43 -8.29
N SER A 9 32.04 -22.72 -8.12
CA SER A 9 32.10 -23.36 -6.81
C SER A 9 33.13 -22.75 -5.86
N HIS A 10 34.34 -22.41 -6.35
CA HIS A 10 35.37 -21.78 -5.51
C HIS A 10 35.01 -20.34 -5.14
N LYS A 11 34.48 -19.56 -6.10
CA LYS A 11 33.99 -18.20 -5.83
C LYS A 11 32.88 -18.21 -4.78
N ARG A 12 31.95 -19.16 -4.90
CA ARG A 12 30.85 -19.36 -3.95
C ARG A 12 31.35 -19.78 -2.58
N GLN A 13 32.29 -20.73 -2.48
CA GLN A 13 32.90 -21.14 -1.21
C GLN A 13 33.67 -20.01 -0.53
N TRP A 14 34.40 -19.21 -1.32
CA TRP A 14 35.10 -18.04 -0.80
C TRP A 14 34.13 -16.98 -0.26
N LEU A 15 33.06 -16.69 -1.00
CA LEU A 15 32.00 -15.80 -0.54
C LEU A 15 31.33 -16.34 0.73
N TYR A 16 31.00 -17.63 0.78
CA TYR A 16 30.47 -18.26 2.00
C TYR A 16 31.41 -18.10 3.19
N LEU A 17 32.72 -18.25 2.96
CA LEU A 17 33.72 -18.04 4.01
C LEU A 17 33.74 -16.59 4.49
N GLN A 18 33.57 -15.62 3.59
CA GLN A 18 33.49 -14.19 3.93
C GLN A 18 32.21 -13.83 4.70
N LEU A 19 31.07 -14.41 4.31
CA LEU A 19 29.76 -14.13 4.91
C LEU A 19 29.55 -14.87 6.24
N HIS A 20 30.03 -16.11 6.32
CA HIS A 20 29.85 -17.01 7.45
C HIS A 20 31.18 -17.65 7.88
N PRO A 21 32.17 -16.83 8.31
CA PRO A 21 33.46 -17.35 8.72
C PRO A 21 33.32 -18.34 9.92
N GLU A 22 32.21 -18.28 10.66
CA GLU A 22 31.89 -19.15 11.77
C GLU A 22 31.62 -20.62 11.38
N LEU A 23 31.25 -20.90 10.13
CA LEU A 23 30.98 -22.27 9.66
C LEU A 23 32.25 -23.13 9.59
N MET A 24 33.42 -22.50 9.62
CA MET A 24 34.70 -23.17 9.80
C MET A 24 34.89 -23.53 11.27
N ILE A 25 34.23 -24.62 11.70
CA ILE A 25 34.44 -25.20 13.02
C ILE A 25 35.86 -25.80 13.05
N SER A 26 36.75 -25.25 13.88
CA SER A 26 38.04 -25.90 14.13
C SER A 26 37.86 -27.18 14.96
N VAL A 27 38.84 -28.09 14.86
CA VAL A 27 38.84 -29.41 15.51
C VAL A 27 38.59 -29.35 17.04
N ASP A 28 38.81 -28.20 17.66
CA ASP A 28 38.56 -27.92 19.09
C ASP A 28 37.13 -27.46 19.41
N GLY A 29 36.20 -27.48 18.43
CA GLY A 29 34.80 -27.12 18.58
C GLY A 29 34.55 -25.62 18.80
N LYS A 30 35.58 -24.78 18.69
CA LYS A 30 35.45 -23.32 18.80
C LYS A 30 35.40 -22.73 17.41
N SER A 31 34.23 -22.30 16.98
CA SER A 31 34.11 -21.45 15.80
C SER A 31 35.00 -20.21 15.98
N LYS A 32 35.95 -20.03 15.06
CA LYS A 32 36.83 -18.85 15.02
C LYS A 32 36.77 -18.27 13.63
N ASP A 33 36.39 -17.01 13.56
CA ASP A 33 36.50 -16.23 12.34
C ASP A 33 37.96 -16.28 11.84
N ILE A 34 38.14 -16.90 10.67
CA ILE A 34 39.46 -17.15 10.07
C ILE A 34 40.19 -15.86 9.74
N PHE A 35 39.48 -14.79 9.40
CA PHE A 35 40.07 -13.49 9.08
C PHE A 35 40.54 -12.81 10.37
N ILE A 36 39.74 -12.88 11.43
CA ILE A 36 40.17 -12.39 12.75
C ILE A 36 41.38 -13.17 13.26
N GLU A 37 41.41 -14.49 13.09
CA GLU A 37 42.55 -15.33 13.47
C GLU A 37 43.80 -14.99 12.65
N LEU A 38 43.66 -14.77 11.33
CA LEU A 38 44.76 -14.31 10.48
C LEU A 38 45.29 -12.95 10.94
N ILE A 39 44.41 -11.98 11.18
CA ILE A 39 44.77 -10.66 11.70
C ILE A 39 45.52 -10.82 13.02
N LYS A 40 44.97 -11.59 13.97
CA LYS A 40 45.63 -11.85 15.27
C LYS A 40 47.01 -12.46 15.10
N ARG A 41 47.19 -13.41 14.18
CA ARG A 41 48.50 -14.03 13.91
C ARG A 41 49.49 -13.02 13.37
N ILE A 42 49.09 -12.21 12.39
CA ILE A 42 49.93 -11.14 11.83
C ILE A 42 50.31 -10.13 12.94
N THR A 43 49.33 -9.65 13.71
CA THR A 43 49.57 -8.73 14.83
C THR A 43 50.47 -9.33 15.90
N ASN A 44 50.28 -10.61 16.25
CA ASN A 44 51.12 -11.31 17.23
C ASN A 44 52.56 -11.48 16.75
N VAL A 45 52.78 -11.74 15.47
CA VAL A 45 54.13 -11.77 14.89
C VAL A 45 54.81 -10.42 15.08
N PHE A 46 54.15 -9.33 14.73
CA PHE A 46 54.72 -8.00 14.92
C PHE A 46 54.97 -7.65 16.39
N ALA A 47 54.05 -8.02 17.28
CA ALA A 47 54.20 -7.78 18.72
C ALA A 47 55.35 -8.59 19.32
N ARG A 48 55.52 -9.86 18.93
CA ARG A 48 56.61 -10.72 19.42
C ARG A 48 57.98 -10.25 18.97
N GLU A 49 58.08 -9.80 17.72
CA GLU A 49 59.32 -9.33 17.14
C GLU A 49 59.65 -7.87 17.53
N GLY A 50 58.81 -7.22 18.35
CA GLY A 50 59.03 -5.84 18.80
C GLY A 50 59.05 -4.83 17.67
N VAL A 51 58.40 -5.14 16.54
CA VAL A 51 58.44 -4.32 15.33
C VAL A 51 57.67 -3.04 15.58
N ASN A 52 58.31 -1.89 15.41
CA ASN A 52 57.63 -0.61 15.56
C ASN A 52 56.54 -0.43 14.48
N THR A 53 55.52 0.38 14.76
CA THR A 53 54.38 0.57 13.86
C THR A 53 54.78 1.02 12.45
N GLY A 54 55.84 1.81 12.31
CA GLY A 54 56.32 2.25 10.99
C GLY A 54 56.83 1.10 10.12
N ILE A 55 57.61 0.18 10.71
CA ILE A 55 58.10 -1.01 10.01
C ILE A 55 56.94 -1.98 9.70
N GLN A 56 55.98 -2.12 10.62
CA GLN A 56 54.78 -2.93 10.36
C GLN A 56 54.02 -2.41 9.13
N VAL A 57 53.80 -1.09 9.06
CA VAL A 57 53.14 -0.44 7.91
C VAL A 57 53.93 -0.69 6.63
N ASN A 58 55.26 -0.52 6.65
CA ASN A 58 56.09 -0.78 5.47
C ASN A 58 56.01 -2.24 5.01
N ILE A 59 56.11 -3.22 5.91
CA ILE A 59 56.00 -4.65 5.56
C ILE A 59 54.64 -4.95 4.93
N MET A 60 53.55 -4.45 5.55
CA MET A 60 52.20 -4.65 5.03
C MET A 60 52.02 -3.97 3.67
N SER A 61 52.58 -2.79 3.46
CA SER A 61 52.57 -2.10 2.18
C SER A 61 53.32 -2.88 1.10
N THR A 62 54.51 -3.39 1.38
CA THR A 62 55.30 -4.18 0.41
C THR A 62 54.60 -5.49 0.05
N LEU A 63 54.12 -6.26 1.03
CA LEU A 63 53.36 -7.50 0.78
C LEU A 63 52.14 -7.24 -0.11
N LEU A 64 51.48 -6.12 0.13
CA LEU A 64 50.31 -5.74 -0.62
C LEU A 64 50.67 -5.28 -2.04
N GLU A 65 51.75 -4.53 -2.23
CA GLU A 65 52.28 -4.20 -3.57
C GLU A 65 52.64 -5.46 -4.37
N ASP A 66 53.25 -6.46 -3.75
CA ASP A 66 53.58 -7.74 -4.37
C ASP A 66 52.29 -8.47 -4.82
N ILE A 67 51.29 -8.57 -3.93
CA ILE A 67 49.98 -9.16 -4.23
C ILE A 67 49.30 -8.42 -5.38
N LEU A 68 49.30 -7.07 -5.35
CA LEU A 68 48.67 -6.26 -6.39
C LEU A 68 49.38 -6.40 -7.74
N THR A 69 50.70 -6.52 -7.73
CA THR A 69 51.50 -6.77 -8.94
C THR A 69 51.18 -8.14 -9.52
N GLU A 70 51.10 -9.17 -8.68
CA GLU A 70 50.70 -10.51 -9.11
C GLU A 70 49.28 -10.52 -9.67
N LEU A 71 48.32 -9.86 -8.98
CA LEU A 71 46.95 -9.70 -9.46
C LEU A 71 46.89 -8.97 -10.79
N GLY A 72 47.63 -7.86 -10.96
CA GLY A 72 47.71 -7.11 -12.21
C GLY A 72 48.31 -7.90 -13.38
N ASN A 73 49.21 -8.84 -13.08
CA ASN A 73 49.76 -9.75 -14.08
C ASN A 73 48.80 -10.90 -14.45
N THR A 74 47.83 -11.22 -13.58
CA THR A 74 46.97 -12.41 -13.71
C THR A 74 45.55 -12.09 -14.15
N LEU A 75 45.02 -10.92 -13.77
CA LEU A 75 43.66 -10.48 -14.02
C LEU A 75 43.59 -9.43 -15.13
N ASP A 76 42.39 -9.22 -15.67
CA ASP A 76 42.07 -8.08 -16.54
C ASP A 76 42.57 -6.77 -15.87
N PRO A 77 43.12 -5.79 -16.61
CA PRO A 77 43.64 -4.52 -16.07
C PRO A 77 42.68 -3.73 -15.17
N ARG A 78 41.39 -4.08 -15.13
CA ARG A 78 40.37 -3.46 -14.30
C ARG A 78 39.82 -4.42 -13.24
N LEU A 79 40.10 -4.12 -11.98
CA LEU A 79 39.51 -4.80 -10.82
C LEU A 79 38.25 -4.05 -10.37
N ASP A 80 37.11 -4.72 -10.26
CA ASP A 80 35.91 -4.13 -9.65
C ASP A 80 35.80 -4.57 -8.18
N ILE A 81 35.75 -3.61 -7.27
CA ILE A 81 35.66 -3.83 -5.82
C ILE A 81 34.32 -3.30 -5.33
N ALA A 82 33.43 -4.22 -4.95
CA ALA A 82 32.18 -3.88 -4.29
C ALA A 82 32.42 -3.70 -2.78
N VAL A 83 32.03 -2.53 -2.27
CA VAL A 83 31.95 -2.26 -0.83
C VAL A 83 30.47 -2.24 -0.49
N ASP A 84 30.00 -3.33 0.12
CA ASP A 84 28.59 -3.49 0.45
C ASP A 84 28.26 -2.94 1.84
N GLU A 85 26.96 -2.75 2.11
CA GLU A 85 26.44 -2.24 3.38
C GLU A 85 27.02 -0.86 3.77
N CYS A 86 27.35 -0.04 2.77
CA CYS A 86 27.96 1.28 2.96
C CYS A 86 27.11 2.24 3.80
N GLN A 87 25.80 2.05 3.85
CA GLN A 87 24.90 2.87 4.66
C GLN A 87 25.25 2.80 6.15
N PHE A 88 25.77 1.68 6.64
CA PHE A 88 26.19 1.55 8.02
C PHE A 88 27.42 2.43 8.32
N THR A 89 28.46 2.31 7.51
CA THR A 89 29.71 3.07 7.70
C THR A 89 29.58 4.56 7.35
N ALA A 90 28.61 4.90 6.50
CA ALA A 90 28.29 6.29 6.17
C ALA A 90 27.49 6.98 7.27
N ARG A 91 26.49 6.31 7.86
CA ARG A 91 25.51 6.93 8.77
C ARG A 91 25.79 6.67 10.24
N THR A 92 26.07 5.43 10.62
CA THR A 92 26.28 5.04 12.03
C THR A 92 27.66 5.48 12.54
N MET A 93 28.61 5.64 11.62
CA MET A 93 30.02 5.94 11.90
C MET A 93 30.44 7.27 11.24
N ASP A 94 29.54 8.25 11.24
CA ASP A 94 29.66 9.55 10.58
C ASP A 94 30.66 10.53 11.23
N HIS A 95 31.00 10.31 12.50
CA HIS A 95 31.95 11.13 13.27
C HIS A 95 33.25 10.41 13.65
N CYS A 96 33.57 9.28 13.02
CA CYS A 96 34.75 8.49 13.38
C CYS A 96 36.09 9.18 13.05
N PHE A 97 36.09 10.14 12.12
CA PHE A 97 37.29 10.86 11.69
C PHE A 97 37.05 12.36 11.61
N ARG A 98 38.14 13.12 11.42
CA ARG A 98 38.11 14.56 11.17
C ARG A 98 38.93 14.91 9.95
N SER A 99 38.64 16.06 9.34
CA SER A 99 39.49 16.68 8.33
C SER A 99 40.84 17.10 8.92
N ASP A 100 41.83 17.34 8.05
CA ASP A 100 43.19 17.70 8.44
C ASP A 100 43.25 19.03 9.21
N ASP A 101 42.27 19.92 9.01
CA ASP A 101 42.06 21.17 9.76
C ASP A 101 41.27 20.99 11.07
N TRP A 102 40.85 19.77 11.39
CA TRP A 102 40.06 19.38 12.57
C TRP A 102 38.66 20.00 12.67
N LEU A 103 38.19 20.71 11.64
CA LEU A 103 36.92 21.45 11.66
C LEU A 103 35.71 20.59 11.29
N VAL A 104 35.90 19.59 10.42
CA VAL A 104 34.79 18.83 9.84
C VAL A 104 34.91 17.35 10.21
N TYR A 105 33.88 16.82 10.86
CA TYR A 105 33.77 15.38 11.10
C TYR A 105 33.52 14.62 9.81
N ARG A 106 34.03 13.39 9.74
CA ARG A 106 34.02 12.56 8.54
C ARG A 106 33.62 11.12 8.85
N PRO A 107 32.82 10.50 7.97
CA PRO A 107 32.38 9.12 8.15
C PRO A 107 33.53 8.13 7.96
N LEU A 108 33.42 6.95 8.59
CA LEU A 108 34.33 5.82 8.35
C LEU A 108 34.38 5.42 6.88
N LEU A 109 33.23 5.46 6.17
CA LEU A 109 33.17 5.14 4.74
C LEU A 109 34.19 5.93 3.91
N ARG A 110 34.37 7.21 4.24
CA ARG A 110 35.36 8.08 3.59
C ARG A 110 36.77 7.52 3.70
N GLN A 111 37.15 7.07 4.89
CA GLN A 111 38.51 6.60 5.13
C GLN A 111 38.72 5.23 4.49
N ILE A 112 37.72 4.34 4.53
CA ILE A 112 37.75 3.08 3.79
C ILE A 112 38.02 3.37 2.31
N ALA A 113 37.22 4.24 1.71
CA ALA A 113 37.37 4.64 0.32
C ALA A 113 38.74 5.29 0.05
N ARG A 114 39.22 6.20 0.92
CA ARG A 114 40.54 6.84 0.80
C ARG A 114 41.67 5.83 0.83
N CYS A 115 41.62 4.89 1.75
CA CYS A 115 42.62 3.85 1.89
C CYS A 115 42.62 2.97 0.64
N LEU A 116 41.45 2.52 0.18
CA LEU A 116 41.32 1.71 -1.03
C LEU A 116 41.79 2.46 -2.30
N ASP A 117 41.38 3.71 -2.50
CA ASP A 117 41.79 4.49 -3.67
C ASP A 117 43.28 4.81 -3.68
N ASN A 118 43.83 5.17 -2.52
CA ASN A 118 45.28 5.34 -2.41
C ASN A 118 46.00 4.05 -2.78
N LEU A 119 45.50 2.93 -2.25
CA LEU A 119 46.08 1.62 -2.47
C LEU A 119 46.06 1.17 -3.93
N PHE A 120 44.90 1.23 -4.57
CA PHE A 120 44.71 0.66 -5.91
C PHE A 120 44.93 1.65 -7.05
N ASN A 121 44.80 2.96 -6.83
CA ASN A 121 44.82 3.94 -7.91
C ASN A 121 45.94 4.99 -7.79
N LYS A 122 46.55 5.20 -6.61
CA LYS A 122 47.60 6.22 -6.42
C LYS A 122 49.00 5.64 -6.18
N THR A 123 49.16 4.64 -5.33
CA THR A 123 50.47 4.08 -4.98
C THR A 123 50.96 3.09 -6.04
N SER A 124 50.02 2.37 -6.67
CA SER A 124 50.20 1.31 -7.67
C SER A 124 50.54 1.78 -9.09
N HIS A 125 51.18 2.94 -9.27
CA HIS A 125 51.65 3.38 -10.60
C HIS A 125 52.58 2.35 -11.27
N ALA A 126 53.23 1.48 -10.49
CA ALA A 126 54.12 0.42 -10.97
C ALA A 126 53.44 -0.93 -11.25
N SER A 127 52.30 -1.25 -10.62
CA SER A 127 51.68 -2.60 -10.67
C SER A 127 50.57 -2.75 -11.73
N GLY A 128 50.22 -1.68 -12.44
CA GLY A 128 49.33 -1.72 -13.62
C GLY A 128 47.83 -1.96 -13.34
N ALA A 129 47.48 -2.60 -12.22
CA ALA A 129 46.11 -2.86 -11.82
C ALA A 129 45.41 -1.58 -11.36
N LYS A 130 44.27 -1.23 -11.97
CA LYS A 130 43.39 -0.14 -11.53
C LYS A 130 42.12 -0.71 -10.97
N ALA A 131 41.63 -0.13 -9.87
CA ALA A 131 40.36 -0.55 -9.28
C ALA A 131 39.23 0.45 -9.55
N CYS A 132 38.06 -0.09 -9.87
CA CYS A 132 36.78 0.60 -9.83
C CYS A 132 36.06 0.21 -8.54
N PHE A 133 35.58 1.20 -7.79
CA PHE A 133 34.85 0.95 -6.55
C PHE A 133 33.35 1.06 -6.79
N ILE A 134 32.61 0.06 -6.33
CA ILE A 134 31.16 0.02 -6.36
C ILE A 134 30.70 0.10 -4.91
N PHE A 135 30.22 1.25 -4.48
CA PHE A 135 29.68 1.42 -3.14
C PHE A 135 28.19 1.08 -3.16
N THR A 136 27.81 -0.01 -2.49
CA THR A 136 26.44 -0.52 -2.46
C THR A 136 25.89 -0.45 -1.04
N GLY A 137 24.57 -0.35 -0.93
CA GLY A 137 23.91 -0.30 0.35
C GLY A 137 22.42 -0.04 0.24
N THR A 138 21.64 -0.62 1.14
CA THR A 138 20.19 -0.45 1.17
C THR A 138 19.83 0.96 1.64
N GLY A 139 19.02 1.66 0.85
CA GLY A 139 18.53 3.00 1.18
C GLY A 139 19.64 4.06 1.28
N LEU A 140 20.75 3.86 0.58
CA LEU A 140 21.89 4.77 0.58
C LEU A 140 21.70 5.86 -0.47
N SER A 141 21.62 7.13 -0.05
CA SER A 141 21.46 8.24 -0.99
C SER A 141 22.79 8.58 -1.65
N ARG A 142 22.71 9.04 -2.90
CA ARG A 142 23.86 9.56 -3.64
C ARG A 142 24.54 10.69 -2.86
N ASP A 143 23.75 11.56 -2.25
CA ASP A 143 24.27 12.71 -1.51
C ASP A 143 25.08 12.27 -0.30
N VAL A 144 24.63 11.24 0.43
CA VAL A 144 25.38 10.67 1.56
C VAL A 144 26.71 10.08 1.08
N ILE A 145 26.73 9.37 -0.05
CA ILE A 145 27.99 8.87 -0.62
C ILE A 145 28.88 10.03 -1.08
N CYS A 146 28.32 10.99 -1.82
CA CYS A 146 29.06 12.15 -2.32
C CYS A 146 29.65 12.98 -1.19
N GLU A 147 28.89 13.18 -0.12
CA GLU A 147 29.33 13.89 1.09
C GLU A 147 30.42 13.09 1.80
N ALA A 148 30.20 11.80 2.04
CA ALA A 148 31.17 10.91 2.66
C ALA A 148 32.49 10.92 1.87
N LEU A 149 32.41 10.74 0.55
CA LEU A 149 33.55 10.58 -0.34
C LEU A 149 34.08 11.91 -0.92
N SER A 150 33.46 13.04 -0.57
CA SER A 150 33.82 14.37 -1.05
C SER A 150 35.32 14.56 -0.88
N SER A 151 36.03 15.06 -1.90
CA SER A 151 37.50 15.30 -1.94
C SER A 151 38.45 14.08 -1.99
N VAL A 152 37.97 12.83 -1.91
CA VAL A 152 38.86 11.65 -1.91
C VAL A 152 38.91 10.97 -3.28
N ILE A 153 37.74 10.54 -3.80
CA ILE A 153 37.62 9.76 -5.05
C ILE A 153 36.70 10.47 -6.04
N MET A 154 35.62 11.08 -5.55
CA MET A 154 34.55 11.63 -6.39
C MET A 154 34.90 13.04 -6.88
N LYS A 155 35.67 13.13 -7.96
CA LYS A 155 35.64 14.35 -8.79
C LYS A 155 34.34 14.34 -9.62
N PRO A 156 33.62 15.47 -9.73
CA PRO A 156 32.42 15.56 -10.55
C PRO A 156 32.68 15.00 -11.96
N GLY A 157 31.87 14.03 -12.41
CA GLY A 157 31.97 13.41 -13.74
C GLY A 157 32.65 12.03 -13.82
N ARG A 158 33.08 11.43 -12.70
CA ARG A 158 33.67 10.06 -12.67
C ARG A 158 32.79 8.99 -12.03
N THR A 159 31.60 9.36 -11.59
CA THR A 159 30.73 8.49 -10.80
C THR A 159 29.46 8.22 -11.60
N ILE A 160 29.10 6.94 -11.70
CA ILE A 160 27.89 6.49 -12.38
C ILE A 160 26.97 5.94 -11.30
N ASP A 161 25.77 6.49 -11.20
CA ASP A 161 24.76 5.97 -10.30
C ASP A 161 24.12 4.75 -10.96
N VAL A 162 24.17 3.63 -10.27
CA VAL A 162 23.55 2.38 -10.72
C VAL A 162 22.51 1.98 -9.69
N ASN A 163 21.24 2.18 -10.04
CA ASN A 163 20.11 1.88 -9.14
C ASN A 163 19.56 0.45 -9.33
N GLN A 164 20.18 -0.34 -10.20
CA GLN A 164 19.79 -1.71 -10.53
C GLN A 164 20.86 -2.67 -10.05
N THR A 165 20.75 -3.08 -8.79
CA THR A 165 21.68 -4.05 -8.18
C THR A 165 21.16 -5.48 -8.24
N GLY A 166 20.04 -5.75 -8.93
CA GLY A 166 19.48 -7.09 -9.14
C GLY A 166 18.03 -7.24 -8.67
N THR A 167 17.12 -6.38 -9.15
CA THR A 167 15.70 -6.48 -8.82
C THR A 167 15.01 -7.60 -9.61
N PHE A 168 14.19 -8.41 -8.94
CA PHE A 168 13.33 -9.43 -9.55
C PHE A 168 12.13 -8.80 -10.29
N ASN A 169 12.41 -8.00 -11.32
CA ASN A 169 11.35 -7.34 -12.10
C ASN A 169 10.69 -8.29 -13.10
N GLU A 170 11.39 -9.36 -13.47
CA GLU A 170 10.89 -10.38 -14.38
C GLU A 170 10.69 -11.69 -13.62
N ALA A 171 9.49 -12.26 -13.73
CA ALA A 171 9.16 -13.56 -13.14
C ALA A 171 10.16 -14.67 -13.58
N ALA A 172 10.71 -14.57 -14.79
CA ALA A 172 11.72 -15.49 -15.30
C ALA A 172 13.03 -15.43 -14.50
N ALA A 173 13.57 -14.22 -14.29
CA ALA A 173 14.82 -14.02 -13.53
C ALA A 173 14.66 -14.45 -12.06
N GLN A 174 13.50 -14.18 -11.47
CA GLN A 174 13.17 -14.65 -10.14
C GLN A 174 13.08 -16.17 -10.05
N LEU A 175 12.41 -16.79 -11.01
CA LEU A 175 12.30 -18.24 -11.09
C LEU A 175 13.67 -18.89 -11.25
N GLU A 176 14.57 -18.30 -12.04
CA GLU A 176 15.96 -18.75 -12.16
C GLU A 176 16.69 -18.68 -10.81
N TYR A 177 16.58 -17.56 -10.09
CA TYR A 177 17.15 -17.45 -8.74
C TYR A 177 16.59 -18.48 -7.77
N MET A 178 15.27 -18.69 -7.79
CA MET A 178 14.61 -19.68 -6.94
C MET A 178 15.04 -21.11 -7.25
N LYS A 179 15.23 -21.47 -8.53
CA LYS A 179 15.69 -22.79 -8.95
C LYS A 179 17.05 -23.17 -8.36
N GLU A 180 17.89 -22.19 -8.04
CA GLU A 180 19.19 -22.44 -7.40
C GLU A 180 19.08 -22.80 -5.92
N LEU A 181 17.98 -22.41 -5.27
CA LEU A 181 17.79 -22.52 -3.82
C LEU A 181 16.69 -23.50 -3.42
N LEU A 182 15.72 -23.75 -4.29
CA LEU A 182 14.57 -24.60 -4.04
C LEU A 182 14.64 -25.90 -4.86
N PRO A 183 14.26 -27.05 -4.27
CA PRO A 183 14.07 -28.27 -5.04
C PRO A 183 12.93 -28.10 -6.06
N PRO A 184 12.97 -28.84 -7.19
CA PRO A 184 11.95 -28.79 -8.25
C PRO A 184 10.50 -28.91 -7.78
N SER A 185 10.25 -29.70 -6.75
CA SER A 185 8.91 -29.89 -6.19
C SER A 185 8.30 -28.63 -5.56
N ILE A 186 9.11 -27.61 -5.23
CA ILE A 186 8.62 -26.42 -4.53
C ILE A 186 8.40 -25.24 -5.48
N TRP A 187 9.32 -24.99 -6.43
CA TRP A 187 9.24 -23.79 -7.27
C TRP A 187 8.30 -23.91 -8.48
N GLN A 188 7.87 -25.12 -8.85
CA GLN A 188 7.00 -25.34 -10.02
C GLN A 188 5.58 -24.75 -9.87
N HIS A 189 5.20 -24.33 -8.66
CA HIS A 189 3.83 -23.94 -8.33
C HIS A 189 3.66 -22.49 -7.86
N ARG A 190 4.66 -21.60 -8.00
CA ARG A 190 4.60 -20.29 -7.33
C ARG A 190 5.21 -19.13 -8.12
N GLU A 191 4.53 -18.00 -8.01
CA GLU A 191 5.03 -16.66 -8.30
C GLU A 191 5.36 -16.01 -6.95
N PHE A 192 6.57 -15.49 -6.79
CA PHE A 192 6.92 -14.64 -5.65
C PHE A 192 7.15 -13.22 -6.18
N GLU A 193 7.35 -12.21 -5.35
CA GLU A 193 7.74 -10.86 -5.80
C GLU A 193 8.95 -10.36 -4.99
N GLN A 194 9.35 -9.09 -5.13
CA GLN A 194 10.62 -8.45 -4.74
C GLN A 194 11.26 -8.92 -3.42
N PHE A 195 10.46 -9.30 -2.43
CA PHE A 195 10.88 -9.90 -1.16
C PHE A 195 11.39 -11.34 -1.27
N THR A 196 11.62 -11.84 -2.48
CA THR A 196 12.03 -13.23 -2.74
C THR A 196 13.32 -13.58 -2.03
N ALA A 197 14.38 -12.77 -2.14
CA ALA A 197 15.66 -13.09 -1.50
C ALA A 197 15.53 -13.15 0.04
N GLU A 198 14.82 -12.18 0.61
CA GLU A 198 14.58 -12.09 2.05
C GLU A 198 13.71 -13.24 2.56
N TYR A 199 12.58 -13.51 1.90
CA TYR A 199 11.74 -14.67 2.18
C TYR A 199 12.49 -15.99 1.99
N MET A 200 13.30 -16.12 0.94
CA MET A 200 14.13 -17.30 0.71
C MET A 200 15.13 -17.52 1.85
N SER A 201 15.69 -16.46 2.42
CA SER A 201 16.55 -16.59 3.61
C SER A 201 15.80 -17.21 4.79
N VAL A 202 14.54 -16.85 5.00
CA VAL A 202 13.67 -17.37 6.05
C VAL A 202 13.30 -18.84 5.76
N VAL A 203 12.98 -19.17 4.51
CA VAL A 203 12.70 -20.54 4.07
C VAL A 203 13.90 -21.45 4.29
N LEU A 204 15.11 -20.98 3.98
CA LEU A 204 16.35 -21.71 4.19
C LEU A 204 16.62 -21.94 5.67
N GLN A 205 16.41 -20.92 6.52
CA GLN A 205 16.51 -21.06 7.98
C GLN A 205 15.52 -22.09 8.55
N ASN A 206 14.31 -22.16 7.99
CA ASN A 206 13.29 -23.13 8.40
C ASN A 206 13.45 -24.51 7.73
N GLY A 207 14.53 -24.74 6.96
CA GLY A 207 14.79 -26.03 6.30
C GLY A 207 13.68 -26.48 5.35
N TYR A 208 13.03 -25.54 4.66
CA TYR A 208 11.92 -25.77 3.73
C TYR A 208 10.64 -26.39 4.33
N GLN A 209 10.52 -26.45 5.65
CA GLN A 209 9.32 -26.95 6.32
C GLN A 209 8.20 -25.91 6.23
N HIS A 210 6.93 -26.35 6.21
CA HIS A 210 5.73 -25.53 6.37
C HIS A 210 5.75 -24.18 5.61
N LEU A 211 6.11 -24.18 4.33
CA LEU A 211 6.36 -22.96 3.54
C LEU A 211 5.20 -21.96 3.57
N HIS A 212 3.95 -22.43 3.53
CA HIS A 212 2.78 -21.57 3.64
C HIS A 212 2.73 -20.84 4.99
N LYS A 213 3.02 -21.54 6.08
CA LYS A 213 3.05 -20.92 7.42
C LYS A 213 4.22 -19.97 7.59
N VAL A 214 5.38 -20.29 7.00
CA VAL A 214 6.53 -19.37 6.96
C VAL A 214 6.17 -18.10 6.20
N LEU A 215 5.49 -18.21 5.06
CA LEU A 215 5.01 -17.07 4.29
C LEU A 215 3.97 -16.25 5.08
N ASN A 216 3.03 -16.92 5.75
CA ASN A 216 2.01 -16.23 6.53
C ASN A 216 2.61 -15.45 7.70
N GLU A 217 3.57 -16.05 8.39
CA GLU A 217 4.29 -15.36 9.45
C GLU A 217 5.20 -14.25 8.90
N TYR A 218 5.85 -14.45 7.76
CA TYR A 218 6.62 -13.41 7.09
C TYR A 218 5.76 -12.17 6.76
N VAL A 219 4.60 -12.37 6.12
CA VAL A 219 3.65 -11.30 5.81
C VAL A 219 3.13 -10.65 7.10
N ASN A 220 2.84 -11.43 8.13
CA ASN A 220 2.40 -10.92 9.44
C ASN A 220 3.46 -10.07 10.13
N GLN A 221 4.73 -10.47 10.11
CA GLN A 221 5.82 -9.68 10.67
C GLN A 221 5.99 -8.33 9.93
N MET A 222 5.88 -8.36 8.60
CA MET A 222 6.05 -7.18 7.74
C MET A 222 4.85 -6.23 7.80
N THR A 223 3.62 -6.75 7.81
CA THR A 223 2.39 -5.95 7.62
C THR A 223 1.47 -5.90 8.82
N THR A 224 1.61 -6.80 9.81
CA THR A 224 0.62 -7.11 10.87
C THR A 224 -0.68 -7.75 10.40
N ILE A 225 -0.80 -8.09 9.11
CA ILE A 225 -1.92 -8.86 8.55
C ILE A 225 -1.60 -10.34 8.68
N CYS A 226 -2.59 -11.12 9.11
CA CYS A 226 -2.56 -12.56 9.01
C CYS A 226 -3.19 -12.98 7.69
N PRO A 227 -2.42 -13.49 6.71
CA PRO A 227 -2.99 -14.00 5.47
C PRO A 227 -4.04 -15.07 5.77
N ALA A 228 -5.10 -15.09 4.96
CA ALA A 228 -6.23 -15.99 5.17
C ALA A 228 -6.23 -17.21 4.23
N ASP A 229 -5.19 -17.34 3.41
CA ASP A 229 -4.99 -18.41 2.42
C ASP A 229 -4.65 -19.78 3.01
N TYR A 230 -4.11 -19.81 4.22
CA TYR A 230 -3.71 -21.04 4.90
C TYR A 230 -3.84 -20.92 6.42
N ASP A 231 -4.63 -21.81 7.03
CA ASP A 231 -4.91 -21.87 8.46
C ASP A 231 -4.39 -23.14 9.15
N GLY A 232 -3.45 -23.86 8.52
CA GLY A 232 -2.89 -25.09 9.06
C GLY A 232 -2.22 -24.94 10.44
N ASP A 233 -2.39 -25.98 11.25
CA ASP A 233 -1.98 -26.03 12.66
C ASP A 233 -0.47 -26.29 12.86
N GLU A 234 0.36 -26.35 11.82
CA GLU A 234 1.74 -26.85 12.00
C GLU A 234 2.64 -25.90 12.78
N GLU A 235 3.56 -26.37 13.62
CA GLU A 235 4.43 -25.45 14.35
C GLU A 235 5.64 -25.01 13.51
N LEU A 236 5.95 -23.71 13.51
CA LEU A 236 7.20 -23.21 12.91
C LEU A 236 8.40 -23.60 13.79
N THR A 237 9.57 -23.83 13.20
CA THR A 237 10.78 -24.01 14.02
C THR A 237 11.09 -22.76 14.84
N ARG A 238 11.59 -22.97 16.06
CA ARG A 238 11.76 -21.91 17.06
C ARG A 238 12.88 -20.91 16.77
N TYR A 239 13.66 -21.09 15.71
CA TYR A 239 14.90 -20.33 15.48
C TYR A 239 14.95 -19.62 14.12
N ILE A 240 13.82 -19.11 13.65
CA ILE A 240 13.80 -18.21 12.49
C ILE A 240 14.14 -16.79 12.97
N VAL A 241 15.21 -16.20 12.42
CA VAL A 241 15.48 -14.77 12.58
C VAL A 241 14.67 -14.03 11.53
N TRP A 242 13.59 -13.39 11.98
CA TRP A 242 12.77 -12.58 11.11
C TRP A 242 13.51 -11.29 10.73
N PRO A 243 13.41 -10.87 9.47
CA PRO A 243 13.97 -9.61 9.07
C PRO A 243 13.33 -8.45 9.84
N VAL A 244 14.16 -7.48 10.19
CA VAL A 244 13.70 -6.23 10.81
C VAL A 244 12.92 -5.46 9.77
N ARG A 245 11.71 -4.99 10.12
CA ARG A 245 10.85 -4.19 9.22
C ARG A 245 11.66 -3.14 8.47
N GLY A 246 11.85 -3.37 7.17
CA GLY A 246 12.70 -2.53 6.32
C GLY A 246 12.13 -1.13 6.04
N PHE A 247 10.83 -0.91 6.33
CA PHE A 247 10.16 0.34 6.00
C PHE A 247 10.41 1.42 7.05
N ALA A 248 11.14 2.47 6.64
CA ALA A 248 11.46 3.59 7.51
C ALA A 248 10.31 4.61 7.60
N PHE A 249 9.10 4.17 7.97
CA PHE A 249 7.89 5.01 7.98
C PHE A 249 8.04 6.27 8.84
N ASP A 250 8.80 6.20 9.93
CA ASP A 250 9.03 7.33 10.82
C ASP A 250 9.81 8.48 10.15
N LYS A 251 10.55 8.19 9.08
CA LYS A 251 11.32 9.17 8.29
C LYS A 251 10.49 9.89 7.23
N LEU A 252 9.24 9.49 7.02
CA LEU A 252 8.35 10.18 6.10
C LEU A 252 7.97 11.54 6.67
N ASP A 253 8.10 12.60 5.87
CA ASP A 253 7.55 13.91 6.20
C ASP A 253 6.02 13.94 6.02
N THR A 254 5.38 15.06 6.40
CA THR A 254 3.92 15.18 6.37
C THR A 254 3.33 15.02 4.97
N GLU A 255 3.98 15.57 3.95
CA GLU A 255 3.52 15.49 2.56
C GLU A 255 3.64 14.05 2.04
N MET A 256 4.79 13.42 2.28
CA MET A 256 5.02 12.03 1.89
C MET A 256 4.04 11.09 2.58
N ARG A 257 3.77 11.30 3.88
CA ARG A 257 2.79 10.51 4.64
C ARG A 257 1.40 10.64 4.04
N GLU A 258 0.95 11.85 3.72
CA GLU A 258 -0.37 12.04 3.13
C GLU A 258 -0.47 11.36 1.76
N ARG A 259 0.57 11.48 0.93
CA ARG A 259 0.60 10.88 -0.40
C ARG A 259 0.58 9.34 -0.32
N ILE A 260 1.47 8.72 0.46
CA ILE A 260 1.52 7.26 0.56
C ILE A 260 0.29 6.69 1.26
N LYS A 261 -0.34 7.44 2.17
CA LYS A 261 -1.66 7.08 2.75
C LYS A 261 -2.73 7.00 1.67
N VAL A 262 -2.82 8.00 0.80
CA VAL A 262 -3.77 8.00 -0.32
C VAL A 262 -3.50 6.84 -1.27
N ILE A 263 -2.24 6.62 -1.67
CA ILE A 263 -1.84 5.55 -2.60
C ILE A 263 -2.15 4.17 -2.00
N SER A 264 -1.76 3.94 -0.74
CA SER A 264 -1.97 2.65 -0.08
C SER A 264 -3.44 2.32 0.14
N HIS A 265 -4.26 3.30 0.55
CA HIS A 265 -5.70 3.10 0.69
C HIS A 265 -6.40 2.94 -0.67
N GLU A 266 -6.01 3.70 -1.69
CA GLU A 266 -6.54 3.54 -3.05
C GLU A 266 -6.21 2.15 -3.60
N TYR A 267 -4.97 1.67 -3.43
CA TYR A 267 -4.61 0.31 -3.79
C TYR A 267 -5.43 -0.72 -3.00
N LEU A 268 -5.54 -0.57 -1.68
CA LEU A 268 -6.27 -1.51 -0.83
C LEU A 268 -7.73 -1.66 -1.25
N PHE A 269 -8.42 -0.56 -1.61
CA PHE A 269 -9.84 -0.61 -1.97
C PHE A 269 -10.10 -0.81 -3.45
N THR A 270 -9.17 -0.43 -4.34
CA THR A 270 -9.44 -0.41 -5.79
C THR A 270 -8.43 -1.19 -6.62
N SER A 271 -7.37 -1.73 -6.00
CA SER A 271 -6.21 -2.32 -6.66
C SER A 271 -5.53 -1.39 -7.68
N LYS A 272 -5.78 -0.07 -7.58
CA LYS A 272 -5.18 0.91 -8.48
C LYS A 272 -3.84 1.35 -7.92
N LEU A 273 -2.85 1.33 -8.79
CA LEU A 273 -1.53 1.84 -8.52
C LEU A 273 -1.44 3.29 -9.00
N SER A 274 -0.92 4.16 -8.14
CA SER A 274 -0.64 5.54 -8.52
C SER A 274 0.79 5.64 -9.04
N THR A 275 0.96 6.37 -10.15
CA THR A 275 2.27 6.59 -10.79
C THR A 275 2.93 7.89 -10.38
N ASP A 276 2.21 8.78 -9.68
CA ASP A 276 2.71 10.09 -9.27
C ASP A 276 3.06 10.06 -7.77
N LEU A 277 4.35 10.18 -7.45
CA LEU A 277 4.87 10.20 -6.09
C LEU A 277 5.28 11.61 -5.63
N GLY A 278 5.05 12.64 -6.47
CA GLY A 278 5.39 14.04 -6.18
C GLY A 278 6.88 14.37 -6.33
N GLY A 279 7.34 15.45 -5.69
CA GLY A 279 8.74 15.92 -5.84
C GLY A 279 9.80 15.12 -5.07
N ASN A 280 9.37 14.19 -4.20
CA ASN A 280 10.23 13.45 -3.27
C ASN A 280 10.38 11.95 -3.62
N GLU A 281 10.16 11.57 -4.89
CA GLU A 281 10.09 10.16 -5.33
C GLU A 281 11.30 9.32 -4.88
N GLN A 282 12.51 9.89 -4.99
CA GLN A 282 13.76 9.23 -4.62
C GLN A 282 13.83 8.85 -3.14
N LYS A 283 13.25 9.66 -2.24
CA LYS A 283 13.22 9.34 -0.80
C LYS A 283 12.36 8.11 -0.50
N TYR A 284 11.31 7.85 -1.27
CA TYR A 284 10.55 6.61 -1.10
C TYR A 284 11.40 5.39 -1.43
N VAL A 285 12.27 5.47 -2.44
CA VAL A 285 13.23 4.40 -2.74
C VAL A 285 14.22 4.24 -1.59
N GLU A 286 14.76 5.36 -1.08
CA GLU A 286 15.69 5.34 0.07
C GLU A 286 15.09 4.75 1.35
N TYR A 287 13.77 4.87 1.52
CA TYR A 287 13.03 4.32 2.66
C TYR A 287 12.50 2.89 2.42
N GLY A 288 12.83 2.28 1.27
CA GLY A 288 12.41 0.92 0.91
C GLY A 288 10.94 0.80 0.52
N LEU A 289 10.28 1.92 0.18
CA LEU A 289 8.86 1.95 -0.19
C LEU A 289 8.63 1.93 -1.69
N ALA A 290 9.59 2.39 -2.48
CA ALA A 290 9.47 2.48 -3.93
C ALA A 290 10.64 1.80 -4.63
N ARG A 291 10.48 1.53 -5.91
CA ARG A 291 11.53 1.00 -6.78
C ARG A 291 11.61 1.76 -8.08
N PHE A 292 12.75 1.65 -8.74
CA PHE A 292 12.90 2.12 -10.12
C PHE A 292 12.28 1.08 -11.06
N ASN A 293 11.30 1.51 -11.84
CA ASN A 293 10.71 0.70 -12.89
C ASN A 293 11.39 1.07 -14.23
N ASP A 294 11.92 0.06 -14.90
CA ASP A 294 12.50 0.22 -16.23
C ASP A 294 11.35 0.26 -17.23
N SER A 295 11.03 1.47 -17.69
CA SER A 295 10.18 1.56 -18.88
C SER A 295 10.93 0.95 -20.06
N SER A 296 10.19 0.36 -21.00
CA SER A 296 10.72 -0.08 -22.30
C SER A 296 11.42 1.02 -23.09
N VAL A 297 11.31 2.28 -22.65
CA VAL A 297 12.05 3.43 -23.16
C VAL A 297 13.29 3.67 -22.27
N PRO A 298 14.51 3.39 -22.75
CA PRO A 298 15.75 3.45 -21.97
C PRO A 298 16.04 4.81 -21.33
N SER A 299 15.43 5.89 -21.83
CA SER A 299 15.67 7.25 -21.37
C SER A 299 14.76 7.72 -20.23
N LYS A 300 13.77 6.93 -19.81
CA LYS A 300 12.83 7.34 -18.74
C LYS A 300 12.69 6.22 -17.70
N LYS A 301 13.49 6.30 -16.65
CA LYS A 301 13.24 5.58 -15.41
C LYS A 301 12.19 6.35 -14.64
N TYR A 302 11.17 5.66 -14.16
CA TYR A 302 10.16 6.24 -13.27
C TYR A 302 10.15 5.42 -11.98
N ILE A 303 9.79 6.08 -10.89
CA ILE A 303 9.76 5.45 -9.57
C ILE A 303 8.32 5.05 -9.30
N THR A 304 8.11 3.80 -8.87
CA THR A 304 6.78 3.26 -8.57
C THR A 304 6.71 2.67 -7.19
N ILE A 305 5.51 2.72 -6.62
CA ILE A 305 5.12 1.95 -5.44
C ILE A 305 4.03 1.00 -5.90
N ASP A 306 4.45 -0.13 -6.44
CA ASP A 306 3.60 -1.15 -7.05
C ASP A 306 3.62 -2.49 -6.31
N GLU A 307 4.38 -2.55 -5.22
CA GLU A 307 4.58 -3.77 -4.44
C GLU A 307 3.45 -3.97 -3.42
N PRO A 308 2.64 -5.04 -3.56
CA PRO A 308 1.47 -5.28 -2.70
C PRO A 308 1.82 -5.31 -1.21
N LEU A 309 2.92 -5.96 -0.85
CA LEU A 309 3.35 -6.09 0.55
C LEU A 309 3.69 -4.73 1.16
N VAL A 310 4.30 -3.83 0.38
CA VAL A 310 4.62 -2.46 0.82
C VAL A 310 3.33 -1.67 1.04
N LEU A 311 2.42 -1.71 0.07
CA LEU A 311 1.15 -0.99 0.13
C LEU A 311 0.25 -1.47 1.29
N LEU A 312 0.24 -2.78 1.54
CA LEU A 312 -0.43 -3.38 2.69
C LEU A 312 0.24 -2.96 4.01
N ALA A 313 1.58 -3.00 4.09
CA ALA A 313 2.32 -2.54 5.27
C ALA A 313 2.05 -1.06 5.57
N CYS A 314 2.04 -0.20 4.55
CA CYS A 314 1.66 1.21 4.67
C CYS A 314 0.24 1.37 5.24
N SER A 315 -0.75 0.69 4.65
CA SER A 315 -2.15 0.77 5.07
C SER A 315 -2.31 0.38 6.54
N MET A 316 -1.64 -0.70 6.96
CA MET A 316 -1.69 -1.17 8.34
C MET A 316 -0.93 -0.26 9.29
N TRP A 317 0.22 0.27 8.88
CA TRP A 317 0.96 1.25 9.67
C TRP A 317 0.08 2.47 9.97
N PHE A 318 -0.54 3.07 8.95
CA PHE A 318 -1.45 4.21 9.13
C PHE A 318 -2.67 3.90 10.01
N ASN A 319 -3.22 2.68 9.90
CA ASN A 319 -4.35 2.25 10.70
C ASN A 319 -3.98 1.96 12.17
N ASN A 320 -2.74 1.56 12.43
CA ASN A 320 -2.21 1.28 13.78
C ASN A 320 -1.65 2.54 14.47
N GLN A 321 -1.33 3.59 13.72
CA GLN A 321 -0.98 4.88 14.32
C GLN A 321 -2.13 5.41 15.18
N SER A 322 -1.79 6.01 16.32
CA SER A 322 -2.77 6.46 17.32
C SER A 322 -3.89 7.30 16.65
N PRO A 323 -5.17 7.10 17.00
CA PRO A 323 -6.32 7.77 16.37
C PRO A 323 -6.27 9.31 16.41
N ARG A 324 -5.32 9.89 17.14
CA ARG A 324 -5.05 11.33 17.20
C ARG A 324 -4.49 11.93 15.90
N ILE A 325 -3.89 11.13 15.02
CA ILE A 325 -3.18 11.65 13.83
C ILE A 325 -4.09 11.75 12.60
N GLY A 326 -5.36 11.31 12.67
CA GLY A 326 -6.26 11.42 11.51
C GLY A 326 -5.90 10.48 10.35
N THR A 327 -5.11 9.43 10.63
CA THR A 327 -4.47 8.59 9.62
C THR A 327 -5.19 7.29 9.32
N SER A 328 -6.22 6.92 10.09
CA SER A 328 -6.88 5.62 9.89
C SER A 328 -7.52 5.50 8.49
N VAL A 329 -7.71 4.26 8.04
CA VAL A 329 -8.46 3.95 6.81
C VAL A 329 -9.81 4.63 6.85
N TYR A 330 -10.54 4.48 7.95
CA TYR A 330 -11.85 5.09 8.14
C TYR A 330 -11.82 6.62 7.97
N GLN A 331 -10.91 7.31 8.66
CA GLN A 331 -10.81 8.78 8.58
C GLN A 331 -10.50 9.25 7.17
N THR A 332 -9.61 8.55 6.48
CA THR A 332 -9.25 8.87 5.10
C THR A 332 -10.47 8.72 4.18
N LEU A 333 -11.17 7.58 4.23
CA LEU A 333 -12.37 7.35 3.41
C LEU A 333 -13.49 8.33 3.75
N ALA A 334 -13.75 8.57 5.03
CA ALA A 334 -14.77 9.51 5.49
C ALA A 334 -14.49 10.96 5.05
N SER A 335 -13.23 11.42 5.12
CA SER A 335 -12.84 12.74 4.60
C SER A 335 -13.02 12.83 3.09
N ARG A 336 -12.91 11.69 2.39
CA ARG A 336 -12.95 11.62 0.94
C ARG A 336 -14.32 11.29 0.36
N ILE A 337 -15.33 11.08 1.20
CA ILE A 337 -16.69 10.67 0.80
C ILE A 337 -17.36 11.60 -0.22
N ARG A 338 -16.91 12.87 -0.29
CA ARG A 338 -17.42 13.88 -1.22
C ARG A 338 -16.60 13.99 -2.51
N HIS A 339 -15.43 13.37 -2.60
CA HIS A 339 -14.62 13.45 -3.81
C HIS A 339 -15.25 12.60 -4.89
N HIS A 340 -15.62 13.27 -5.98
CA HIS A 340 -16.07 12.63 -7.20
C HIS A 340 -15.05 12.90 -8.30
N GLU A 341 -14.50 11.84 -8.87
CA GLU A 341 -13.57 11.92 -9.98
C GLU A 341 -14.29 11.50 -11.26
N ALA A 342 -14.85 12.50 -11.97
CA ALA A 342 -15.68 12.27 -13.15
C ALA A 342 -14.96 11.50 -14.28
N SER A 343 -13.62 11.64 -14.38
CA SER A 343 -12.80 10.92 -15.37
C SER A 343 -12.74 9.42 -15.11
N SER A 344 -12.72 9.01 -13.85
CA SER A 344 -12.72 7.61 -13.45
C SER A 344 -14.13 7.07 -13.18
N GLY A 345 -15.13 7.96 -13.10
CA GLY A 345 -16.49 7.65 -12.69
C GLY A 345 -16.62 7.37 -11.20
N ARG A 346 -15.53 7.50 -10.42
CA ARG A 346 -15.46 7.06 -9.02
C ARG A 346 -15.99 8.08 -8.06
N ASN A 347 -16.58 7.61 -6.97
CA ASN A 347 -16.99 8.42 -5.84
C ASN A 347 -16.37 7.86 -4.55
N GLY A 348 -15.75 8.70 -3.73
CA GLY A 348 -15.25 8.29 -2.41
C GLY A 348 -16.35 7.72 -1.50
N PHE A 349 -17.62 7.97 -1.81
CA PHE A 349 -18.75 7.30 -1.17
C PHE A 349 -18.79 5.79 -1.43
N GLU A 350 -18.42 5.33 -2.63
CA GLU A 350 -18.41 3.89 -2.95
C GLU A 350 -17.36 3.15 -2.11
N GLU A 351 -16.14 3.71 -2.01
CA GLU A 351 -15.07 3.16 -1.17
C GLU A 351 -15.49 3.13 0.31
N PHE A 352 -16.19 4.17 0.77
CA PHE A 352 -16.72 4.23 2.13
C PHE A 352 -17.78 3.15 2.39
N ILE A 353 -18.68 2.91 1.43
CA ILE A 353 -19.67 1.82 1.52
C ILE A 353 -18.97 0.46 1.53
N CYS A 354 -17.92 0.24 0.73
CA CYS A 354 -17.13 -0.99 0.80
C CYS A 354 -16.52 -1.21 2.20
N PHE A 355 -15.92 -0.17 2.80
CA PHE A 355 -15.41 -0.24 4.17
C PHE A 355 -16.52 -0.59 5.17
N TYR A 356 -17.68 0.06 5.07
CA TYR A 356 -18.82 -0.22 5.94
C TYR A 356 -19.32 -1.67 5.80
N LEU A 357 -19.51 -2.15 4.57
CA LEU A 357 -19.99 -3.51 4.29
C LEU A 357 -18.99 -4.57 4.76
N GLN A 358 -17.69 -4.32 4.54
CA GLN A 358 -16.61 -5.15 5.08
C GLN A 358 -16.69 -5.23 6.61
N HIS A 359 -16.94 -4.11 7.27
CA HIS A 359 -17.02 -4.08 8.72
C HIS A 359 -18.27 -4.78 9.26
N ILE A 360 -19.45 -4.48 8.71
CA ILE A 360 -20.72 -4.96 9.23
C ILE A 360 -20.90 -6.46 9.04
N PHE A 361 -20.49 -6.98 7.88
CA PHE A 361 -20.58 -8.40 7.53
C PHE A 361 -19.31 -9.20 7.91
N ARG A 362 -18.41 -8.61 8.70
CA ARG A 362 -17.33 -9.38 9.36
C ARG A 362 -17.87 -10.44 10.31
N LYS A 363 -19.04 -10.17 10.90
CA LYS A 363 -19.78 -11.13 11.73
C LYS A 363 -21.07 -11.50 11.00
N PRO A 364 -21.54 -12.75 11.11
CA PRO A 364 -22.83 -13.15 10.56
C PRO A 364 -23.92 -12.21 11.07
N ARG A 365 -24.70 -11.63 10.15
CA ARG A 365 -25.76 -10.67 10.47
C ARG A 365 -26.95 -10.83 9.53
N LYS A 366 -28.18 -10.69 10.02
CA LYS A 366 -29.37 -10.79 9.18
C LYS A 366 -29.37 -9.69 8.10
N LEU A 367 -29.71 -10.04 6.87
CA LEU A 367 -29.79 -9.07 5.78
C LEU A 367 -30.77 -7.94 6.09
N ASN A 368 -31.92 -8.26 6.69
CA ASN A 368 -32.92 -7.30 7.12
C ASN A 368 -32.48 -6.41 8.30
N GLU A 369 -31.35 -6.65 8.94
CA GLU A 369 -30.78 -5.69 9.87
C GLU A 369 -30.02 -4.58 9.14
N VAL A 370 -29.47 -4.89 7.97
CA VAL A 370 -28.60 -3.99 7.19
C VAL A 370 -29.36 -3.30 6.08
N PHE A 371 -30.31 -3.99 5.46
CA PHE A 371 -31.08 -3.54 4.31
C PHE A 371 -32.57 -3.58 4.61
N ASP A 372 -33.31 -2.59 4.11
CA ASP A 372 -34.77 -2.63 4.02
C ASP A 372 -35.17 -3.22 2.67
N LEU A 373 -35.62 -4.48 2.68
CA LEU A 373 -36.03 -5.20 1.47
C LEU A 373 -37.51 -4.90 1.13
N LEU A 374 -37.77 -4.54 -0.11
CA LEU A 374 -39.11 -4.24 -0.62
C LEU A 374 -39.94 -5.53 -0.75
N GLY A 375 -41.19 -5.50 -0.31
CA GLY A 375 -42.15 -6.60 -0.47
C GLY A 375 -42.20 -7.63 0.68
N GLU A 376 -41.34 -7.51 1.70
CA GLU A 376 -41.34 -8.43 2.86
C GLU A 376 -42.38 -8.06 3.94
N GLU A 377 -43.18 -6.99 3.76
CA GLU A 377 -44.16 -6.52 4.76
C GLU A 377 -45.48 -7.32 4.83
N THR A 378 -45.63 -8.42 4.07
CA THR A 378 -46.89 -9.18 4.04
C THR A 378 -47.00 -10.12 5.25
N LYS A 379 -47.38 -9.54 6.39
CA LYS A 379 -48.02 -10.26 7.49
C LYS A 379 -49.42 -10.69 7.05
N ASP A 380 -49.51 -11.75 6.26
CA ASP A 380 -50.73 -12.54 6.20
C ASP A 380 -50.94 -13.15 7.59
N ARG A 381 -51.70 -12.43 8.43
CA ARG A 381 -51.98 -12.76 9.83
C ARG A 381 -52.67 -14.12 10.03
N ASP A 382 -53.16 -14.74 8.95
CA ASP A 382 -54.07 -15.89 9.04
C ASP A 382 -53.45 -17.25 8.70
N LYS A 383 -52.12 -17.36 8.48
CA LYS A 383 -51.46 -18.67 8.30
C LYS A 383 -50.19 -18.76 9.14
N ASN A 384 -50.19 -19.66 10.13
CA ASN A 384 -49.08 -19.96 11.06
C ASN A 384 -47.73 -20.39 10.43
N THR A 385 -47.56 -20.27 9.12
CA THR A 385 -46.33 -20.61 8.42
C THR A 385 -45.65 -19.31 7.99
N GLN A 386 -44.84 -18.73 8.87
CA GLN A 386 -43.98 -17.59 8.53
C GLN A 386 -43.04 -18.03 7.40
N LYS A 387 -43.32 -17.60 6.16
CA LYS A 387 -42.48 -17.93 5.01
C LYS A 387 -41.15 -17.22 5.23
N LYS A 388 -40.10 -18.01 5.46
CA LYS A 388 -38.75 -17.49 5.64
C LYS A 388 -38.34 -16.67 4.43
N THR A 389 -37.95 -15.43 4.65
CA THR A 389 -37.50 -14.53 3.58
C THR A 389 -35.98 -14.58 3.45
N ILE A 390 -35.44 -14.01 2.37
CA ILE A 390 -33.98 -13.87 2.24
C ILE A 390 -33.43 -12.93 3.31
N GLY A 391 -34.21 -11.92 3.71
CA GLY A 391 -33.89 -10.97 4.77
C GLY A 391 -33.60 -11.60 6.13
N ASP A 392 -34.19 -12.76 6.44
CA ASP A 392 -34.01 -13.48 7.70
C ASP A 392 -32.68 -14.27 7.79
N LYS A 393 -31.97 -14.46 6.67
CA LYS A 393 -30.72 -15.23 6.63
C LYS A 393 -29.54 -14.42 7.15
N LEU A 394 -28.62 -15.10 7.84
CA LEU A 394 -27.37 -14.52 8.31
C LEU A 394 -26.40 -14.39 7.14
N ALA A 395 -25.96 -13.18 6.83
CA ALA A 395 -24.99 -12.87 5.80
C ALA A 395 -23.59 -12.64 6.38
N THR A 396 -22.58 -13.11 5.66
CA THR A 396 -21.15 -12.83 5.90
C THR A 396 -20.50 -12.45 4.57
N LEU A 397 -19.64 -11.44 4.57
CA LEU A 397 -18.87 -11.05 3.38
C LEU A 397 -17.77 -12.09 3.14
N VAL A 398 -17.67 -12.57 1.91
CA VAL A 398 -16.69 -13.59 1.51
C VAL A 398 -15.99 -13.18 0.22
N THR A 399 -14.73 -13.59 0.07
CA THR A 399 -14.12 -13.74 -1.26
C THR A 399 -14.39 -15.16 -1.74
N LEU A 400 -14.70 -15.30 -3.02
CA LEU A 400 -14.93 -16.61 -3.64
C LEU A 400 -13.90 -16.79 -4.75
N HIS A 401 -13.17 -17.91 -4.70
CA HIS A 401 -12.14 -18.23 -5.69
C HIS A 401 -12.27 -19.69 -6.13
N ILE A 402 -12.15 -19.96 -7.42
CA ILE A 402 -12.04 -21.32 -7.96
C ILE A 402 -10.55 -21.61 -8.15
N PHE A 403 -10.03 -22.51 -7.32
CA PHE A 403 -8.66 -23.00 -7.45
C PHE A 403 -8.69 -24.27 -8.31
N ASP A 404 -8.04 -24.21 -9.48
CA ASP A 404 -7.85 -25.36 -10.34
C ASP A 404 -6.59 -26.11 -9.88
N ASP A 405 -6.76 -27.26 -9.23
CA ASP A 405 -5.66 -28.16 -8.87
C ASP A 405 -5.74 -29.50 -9.63
N GLU A 406 -4.81 -30.41 -9.35
CA GLU A 406 -4.79 -31.75 -9.96
C GLU A 406 -6.04 -32.59 -9.61
N ASP A 407 -6.70 -32.29 -8.50
CA ASP A 407 -7.94 -32.95 -8.04
C ASP A 407 -9.21 -32.28 -8.61
N GLY A 408 -9.06 -31.14 -9.27
CA GLY A 408 -10.10 -30.43 -10.01
C GLY A 408 -10.34 -28.99 -9.52
N ALA A 409 -11.39 -28.37 -10.06
CA ALA A 409 -11.79 -27.02 -9.67
C ALA A 409 -12.47 -27.05 -8.29
N ARG A 410 -11.84 -26.46 -7.27
CA ARG A 410 -12.42 -26.33 -5.92
C ARG A 410 -12.78 -24.88 -5.61
N LEU A 411 -13.96 -24.67 -5.02
CA LEU A 411 -14.37 -23.36 -4.51
C LEU A 411 -13.74 -23.12 -3.14
N VAL A 412 -12.96 -22.05 -3.02
CA VAL A 412 -12.31 -21.59 -1.80
C VAL A 412 -12.98 -20.30 -1.34
N GLU A 413 -13.31 -20.25 -0.05
CA GLU A 413 -13.84 -19.05 0.61
C GLU A 413 -12.70 -18.34 1.35
N GLY A 414 -12.55 -17.03 1.13
CA GLY A 414 -11.67 -16.21 1.94
C GLY A 414 -12.41 -15.23 2.84
N LYS A 415 -11.81 -14.94 4.00
CA LYS A 415 -12.33 -14.00 5.00
C LYS A 415 -11.57 -12.69 4.95
N ILE A 416 -12.31 -11.58 4.99
CA ILE A 416 -11.75 -10.23 5.03
C ILE A 416 -12.04 -9.56 6.36
N ASN A 417 -10.97 -9.16 7.05
CA ASN A 417 -11.05 -8.35 8.25
C ASN A 417 -10.00 -7.24 8.22
N LEU A 418 -10.41 -5.98 8.36
CA LEU A 418 -9.49 -4.85 8.54
C LEU A 418 -9.29 -4.42 9.99
N ILE A 419 -10.14 -4.86 10.92
CA ILE A 419 -10.21 -4.32 12.28
C ILE A 419 -9.89 -5.41 13.31
N GLY A 420 -9.02 -5.10 14.26
CA GLY A 420 -8.54 -6.05 15.26
C GLY A 420 -7.34 -6.81 14.73
N LYS A 421 -7.49 -8.13 14.48
CA LYS A 421 -6.49 -8.95 13.79
C LYS A 421 -6.82 -8.98 12.30
N PRO A 422 -6.18 -8.13 11.47
CA PRO A 422 -6.57 -8.02 10.08
C PRO A 422 -6.23 -9.31 9.33
N THR A 423 -7.16 -9.77 8.51
CA THR A 423 -7.03 -10.95 7.67
C THR A 423 -7.40 -10.60 6.25
N LEU A 424 -6.48 -10.76 5.31
CA LEU A 424 -6.67 -10.40 3.90
C LEU A 424 -6.09 -11.50 3.02
N PHE A 425 -6.72 -11.70 1.86
CA PHE A 425 -6.17 -12.49 0.75
C PHE A 425 -5.40 -11.62 -0.25
N GLY A 426 -5.59 -10.30 -0.22
CA GLY A 426 -5.05 -9.33 -1.16
C GLY A 426 -5.74 -7.97 -0.99
N PRO A 427 -5.75 -7.12 -2.02
CA PRO A 427 -6.61 -5.95 -2.06
C PRO A 427 -8.08 -6.33 -1.80
N ILE A 428 -8.80 -5.45 -1.11
CA ILE A 428 -10.19 -5.65 -0.75
C ILE A 428 -11.09 -5.50 -1.98
N GLY A 429 -10.74 -4.58 -2.88
CA GLY A 429 -11.52 -4.35 -4.08
C GLY A 429 -10.68 -4.17 -5.33
N ARG A 430 -11.33 -4.44 -6.46
CA ARG A 430 -10.77 -4.33 -7.81
C ARG A 430 -11.62 -3.36 -8.60
N THR A 431 -11.02 -2.27 -9.08
CA THR A 431 -11.69 -1.42 -10.06
C THR A 431 -11.39 -1.88 -11.48
N ILE A 432 -12.45 -1.89 -12.29
CA ILE A 432 -12.42 -2.30 -13.68
C ILE A 432 -12.50 -1.04 -14.52
N GLN A 433 -11.33 -0.51 -14.85
CA GLN A 433 -11.22 0.66 -15.71
C GLN A 433 -10.96 0.23 -17.15
N PRO A 434 -11.63 0.85 -18.14
CA PRO A 434 -11.14 0.80 -19.50
C PRO A 434 -9.74 1.38 -19.48
N GLU A 435 -8.74 0.61 -19.89
CA GLU A 435 -7.38 1.11 -20.08
C GLU A 435 -7.43 2.19 -21.16
N LEU A 436 -7.63 3.43 -20.73
CA LEU A 436 -7.35 4.58 -21.56
C LEU A 436 -5.84 4.55 -21.69
N GLU A 437 -5.33 4.03 -22.81
CA GLU A 437 -3.93 4.20 -23.18
C GLU A 437 -3.60 5.68 -22.97
N GLU A 438 -2.92 6.00 -21.86
CA GLU A 438 -2.56 7.36 -21.54
C GLU A 438 -1.75 7.85 -22.72
N GLY A 439 -2.34 8.79 -23.46
CA GLY A 439 -1.93 9.11 -24.80
C GLY A 439 -0.43 9.35 -24.83
N LYS A 440 0.29 8.50 -25.57
CA LYS A 440 1.64 8.78 -26.07
C LYS A 440 1.63 10.24 -26.51
N GLY A 441 2.37 11.07 -25.76
CA GLY A 441 2.16 12.51 -25.71
C GLY A 441 2.04 13.13 -27.10
N LYS A 442 1.08 14.05 -27.25
CA LYS A 442 0.75 14.97 -28.36
C LYS A 442 1.69 15.05 -29.59
N GLY A 443 2.13 13.92 -30.13
CA GLY A 443 2.71 13.81 -31.45
C GLY A 443 1.55 13.93 -32.41
N LYS A 444 1.56 14.96 -33.27
CA LYS A 444 0.55 15.22 -34.30
C LYS A 444 0.52 14.14 -35.40
N GLY A 445 0.64 12.86 -35.06
CA GLY A 445 0.43 11.74 -35.97
C GLY A 445 -1.04 11.35 -35.93
N LYS A 446 -1.75 11.52 -37.05
CA LYS A 446 -3.15 11.09 -37.25
C LYS A 446 -3.27 9.55 -37.35
N GLY A 447 -2.69 8.81 -36.40
CA GLY A 447 -2.89 7.37 -36.26
C GLY A 447 -4.06 7.11 -35.34
N LYS A 448 -5.22 6.71 -35.89
CA LYS A 448 -6.34 6.19 -35.10
C LYS A 448 -5.98 4.79 -34.59
N GLY A 449 -5.23 4.72 -33.49
CA GLY A 449 -5.12 3.50 -32.70
C GLY A 449 -6.49 3.18 -32.11
N LYS A 450 -7.09 2.06 -32.53
CA LYS A 450 -8.21 1.47 -31.79
C LYS A 450 -7.62 0.79 -30.56
N GLY A 451 -7.66 1.46 -29.41
CA GLY A 451 -7.41 0.80 -28.12
C GLY A 451 -8.33 -0.42 -28.02
N LYS A 452 -7.76 -1.58 -27.71
CA LYS A 452 -8.45 -2.86 -27.76
C LYS A 452 -9.24 -3.03 -26.46
N LEU A 453 -10.57 -2.88 -26.52
CA LEU A 453 -11.52 -3.03 -25.40
C LEU A 453 -11.44 -4.39 -24.66
N THR A 454 -10.63 -5.33 -25.15
CA THR A 454 -10.63 -6.73 -24.73
C THR A 454 -10.08 -6.96 -23.33
N ASP A 455 -9.20 -6.11 -22.80
CA ASP A 455 -8.53 -6.41 -21.51
C ASP A 455 -9.36 -6.02 -20.26
N THR A 456 -10.35 -5.15 -20.45
CA THR A 456 -11.23 -4.75 -19.36
C THR A 456 -12.39 -5.73 -19.18
N GLU A 457 -12.95 -6.23 -20.29
CA GLU A 457 -13.96 -7.30 -20.26
C GLU A 457 -13.40 -8.58 -19.64
N THR A 458 -12.14 -8.92 -19.93
CA THR A 458 -11.47 -10.09 -19.34
C THR A 458 -11.29 -9.94 -17.83
N THR A 459 -11.05 -8.74 -17.31
CA THR A 459 -10.90 -8.52 -15.86
C THR A 459 -12.22 -8.72 -15.11
N LEU A 460 -13.33 -8.15 -15.62
CA LEU A 460 -14.66 -8.38 -15.02
C LEU A 460 -15.07 -9.85 -15.12
N GLN A 461 -14.81 -10.45 -16.28
CA GLN A 461 -15.11 -11.86 -16.51
C GLN A 461 -14.30 -12.76 -15.56
N LYS A 462 -13.01 -12.48 -15.34
CA LYS A 462 -12.20 -13.20 -14.35
C LYS A 462 -12.77 -13.08 -12.94
N TRP A 463 -13.19 -11.88 -12.52
CA TRP A 463 -13.77 -11.68 -11.19
C TRP A 463 -15.08 -12.47 -11.00
N ILE A 464 -16.00 -12.42 -11.98
CA ILE A 464 -17.28 -13.14 -11.87
C ILE A 464 -17.15 -14.66 -12.05
N GLU A 465 -16.14 -15.11 -12.81
CA GLU A 465 -15.74 -16.52 -12.90
C GLU A 465 -14.94 -17.00 -11.68
N LEU A 466 -14.80 -16.15 -10.65
CA LEU A 466 -14.10 -16.47 -9.40
C LEU A 466 -12.62 -16.81 -9.61
N LYS A 467 -11.98 -16.19 -10.61
CA LYS A 467 -10.54 -16.30 -10.92
C LYS A 467 -9.71 -15.12 -10.40
N ASP A 468 -10.35 -14.24 -9.63
CA ASP A 468 -9.74 -13.09 -8.96
C ASP A 468 -10.01 -13.21 -7.45
N TYR A 469 -9.22 -12.53 -6.63
CA TYR A 469 -9.15 -12.73 -5.17
C TYR A 469 -9.78 -11.59 -4.36
N THR A 470 -10.35 -10.57 -5.01
CA THR A 470 -10.91 -9.38 -4.33
C THR A 470 -12.38 -9.58 -3.95
N ALA A 471 -12.79 -9.09 -2.77
CA ALA A 471 -14.20 -9.21 -2.32
C ALA A 471 -15.14 -8.25 -3.04
N PHE A 472 -14.63 -7.06 -3.36
CA PHE A 472 -15.41 -6.04 -4.05
C PHE A 472 -14.93 -5.88 -5.49
N CYS A 473 -15.87 -5.65 -6.38
CA CYS A 473 -15.62 -5.23 -7.75
C CYS A 473 -16.31 -3.88 -7.96
N PHE A 474 -15.55 -2.92 -8.47
CA PHE A 474 -16.07 -1.63 -8.96
C PHE A 474 -16.10 -1.72 -10.47
N PRO A 475 -17.24 -2.09 -11.07
CA PRO A 475 -17.33 -2.32 -12.50
C PRO A 475 -17.16 -1.00 -13.27
N MET A 476 -16.97 -1.13 -14.58
CA MET A 476 -16.94 0.02 -15.49
C MET A 476 -18.27 0.77 -15.48
N CYS A 477 -18.22 2.10 -15.70
CA CYS A 477 -19.39 2.98 -15.64
C CYS A 477 -20.53 2.61 -16.60
N ILE A 478 -20.25 1.83 -17.65
CA ILE A 478 -21.27 1.35 -18.59
C ILE A 478 -22.08 0.16 -18.05
N MET A 479 -21.60 -0.55 -17.04
CA MET A 479 -22.24 -1.78 -16.55
C MET A 479 -23.54 -1.48 -15.80
N GLY A 480 -23.60 -0.41 -15.01
CA GLY A 480 -24.77 -0.04 -14.22
C GLY A 480 -24.42 0.13 -12.74
N PRO A 481 -24.23 -0.97 -11.97
CA PRO A 481 -23.93 -0.90 -10.54
C PRO A 481 -22.60 -0.20 -10.27
N ASP A 482 -22.45 0.36 -9.07
CA ASP A 482 -21.18 0.97 -8.64
C ASP A 482 -20.30 -0.03 -7.86
N ILE A 483 -20.93 -0.98 -7.15
CA ILE A 483 -20.22 -2.02 -6.36
C ILE A 483 -20.90 -3.38 -6.59
N LEU A 484 -20.07 -4.41 -6.76
CA LEU A 484 -20.45 -5.82 -6.73
C LEU A 484 -19.66 -6.53 -5.62
N CYS A 485 -20.29 -7.44 -4.87
CA CYS A 485 -19.60 -8.33 -3.93
C CYS A 485 -20.42 -9.59 -3.65
N PHE A 486 -19.79 -10.62 -3.07
CA PHE A 486 -20.48 -11.86 -2.71
C PHE A 486 -20.76 -11.94 -1.21
N LEU A 487 -21.96 -12.38 -0.86
CA LEU A 487 -22.33 -12.70 0.52
C LEU A 487 -22.64 -14.19 0.63
N LYS A 488 -22.11 -14.82 1.68
CA LYS A 488 -22.52 -16.15 2.14
C LYS A 488 -23.72 -16.00 3.05
N LEU A 489 -24.82 -16.65 2.70
CA LEU A 489 -26.04 -16.69 3.49
C LEU A 489 -26.17 -18.02 4.21
N GLN A 490 -26.54 -17.96 5.48
CA GLN A 490 -26.74 -19.12 6.34
C GLN A 490 -28.07 -19.05 7.05
N ASP A 491 -28.69 -20.22 7.25
CA ASP A 491 -29.79 -20.35 8.20
C ASP A 491 -29.23 -20.27 9.63
N GLU A 492 -29.88 -19.49 10.49
CA GLU A 492 -29.53 -19.40 11.92
C GLU A 492 -29.63 -20.76 12.61
N PHE A 493 -30.54 -21.63 12.16
CA PHE A 493 -30.76 -22.94 12.76
C PHE A 493 -30.06 -24.09 12.04
N VAL A 494 -29.53 -23.86 10.84
CA VAL A 494 -28.87 -24.89 10.01
C VAL A 494 -27.60 -24.30 9.38
N PRO A 495 -26.52 -24.11 10.17
CA PRO A 495 -25.33 -23.39 9.72
C PRO A 495 -24.57 -24.09 8.57
N ASP A 496 -24.72 -25.41 8.46
CA ASP A 496 -24.11 -26.20 7.38
C ASP A 496 -24.81 -26.02 6.04
N ASP A 497 -26.08 -25.57 6.05
CA ASP A 497 -26.83 -25.21 4.85
C ASP A 497 -26.59 -23.74 4.54
N PHE A 498 -25.71 -23.50 3.57
CA PHE A 498 -25.33 -22.17 3.13
C PHE A 498 -25.46 -22.01 1.63
N THR A 499 -25.78 -20.79 1.25
CA THR A 499 -25.93 -20.35 -0.13
C THR A 499 -25.12 -19.08 -0.37
N TYR A 500 -24.94 -18.70 -1.63
CA TYR A 500 -24.32 -17.42 -1.98
C TYR A 500 -25.25 -16.54 -2.81
N ILE A 501 -25.05 -15.24 -2.66
CA ILE A 501 -25.67 -14.20 -3.49
C ILE A 501 -24.61 -13.21 -3.96
N CYS A 502 -24.87 -12.58 -5.10
CA CYS A 502 -24.15 -11.41 -5.58
C CYS A 502 -24.94 -10.15 -5.19
N LEU A 503 -24.31 -9.24 -4.47
CA LEU A 503 -24.89 -7.96 -4.12
C LEU A 503 -24.57 -6.94 -5.21
N ALA A 504 -25.59 -6.37 -5.85
CA ALA A 504 -25.43 -5.29 -6.83
C ALA A 504 -25.89 -3.97 -6.22
N ILE A 505 -24.96 -3.03 -6.07
CA ILE A 505 -25.18 -1.80 -5.30
C ILE A 505 -25.06 -0.58 -6.20
N GLN A 506 -26.04 0.32 -6.12
CA GLN A 506 -25.92 1.68 -6.60
C GLN A 506 -25.77 2.63 -5.42
N CYS A 507 -24.68 3.39 -5.40
CA CYS A 507 -24.41 4.44 -4.44
C CYS A 507 -24.96 5.79 -4.94
N LYS A 508 -25.66 6.51 -4.07
CA LYS A 508 -26.21 7.85 -4.32
C LYS A 508 -25.80 8.79 -3.20
N PHE A 509 -24.87 9.69 -3.50
CA PHE A 509 -24.44 10.73 -2.56
C PHE A 509 -25.02 12.10 -2.95
N HIS A 510 -26.16 12.47 -2.35
CA HIS A 510 -26.83 13.75 -2.59
C HIS A 510 -27.04 14.50 -1.28
N GLN A 511 -26.85 15.83 -1.31
CA GLN A 511 -27.10 16.72 -0.16
C GLN A 511 -28.56 17.13 -0.02
N ARG A 512 -29.49 16.31 -0.53
CA ARG A 512 -30.94 16.49 -0.40
C ARG A 512 -31.50 15.45 0.55
N SER A 513 -32.64 15.73 1.14
CA SER A 513 -33.40 14.83 2.02
C SER A 513 -33.88 13.61 1.28
N THR A 514 -34.43 13.76 0.08
CA THR A 514 -34.93 12.64 -0.74
C THR A 514 -34.40 12.68 -2.16
N LEU A 515 -34.27 11.49 -2.75
CA LEU A 515 -33.87 11.35 -4.15
C LEU A 515 -35.08 11.54 -5.07
N PRO A 516 -35.00 12.37 -6.13
CA PRO A 516 -36.09 12.50 -7.10
C PRO A 516 -36.48 11.15 -7.70
N SER A 517 -37.78 10.94 -7.93
CA SER A 517 -38.33 9.66 -8.40
C SER A 517 -37.70 9.18 -9.72
N MET A 518 -37.36 10.09 -10.63
CA MET A 518 -36.63 9.74 -11.87
C MET A 518 -35.19 9.28 -11.61
N ASP A 519 -34.46 9.96 -10.72
CA ASP A 519 -33.09 9.57 -10.36
C ASP A 519 -33.07 8.24 -9.60
N LEU A 520 -34.12 7.97 -8.83
CA LEU A 520 -34.34 6.72 -8.13
C LEU A 520 -34.68 5.58 -9.09
N LEU A 521 -35.57 5.81 -10.07
CA LEU A 521 -35.85 4.84 -11.14
C LEU A 521 -34.59 4.51 -11.94
N GLU A 522 -33.75 5.50 -12.24
CA GLU A 522 -32.45 5.26 -12.87
C GLU A 522 -31.54 4.42 -11.96
N ALA A 523 -31.53 4.69 -10.65
CA ALA A 523 -30.76 3.90 -9.68
C ALA A 523 -31.23 2.44 -9.60
N VAL A 524 -32.54 2.20 -9.63
CA VAL A 524 -33.13 0.85 -9.67
C VAL A 524 -32.76 0.16 -10.99
N ALA A 525 -32.85 0.89 -12.10
CA ALA A 525 -32.50 0.35 -13.41
C ALA A 525 -31.02 -0.09 -13.47
N THR A 526 -30.10 0.64 -12.84
CA THR A 526 -28.66 0.31 -12.89
C THR A 526 -28.29 -0.95 -12.12
N VAL A 527 -29.03 -1.30 -11.07
CA VAL A 527 -28.87 -2.57 -10.34
C VAL A 527 -29.73 -3.70 -10.90
N THR A 528 -30.54 -3.44 -11.93
CA THR A 528 -31.43 -4.44 -12.53
C THR A 528 -30.68 -5.27 -13.59
N PRO A 529 -30.60 -6.61 -13.44
CA PRO A 529 -29.77 -7.47 -14.30
C PRO A 529 -30.05 -7.35 -15.80
N SER A 530 -31.32 -7.20 -16.18
CA SER A 530 -31.73 -7.04 -17.59
C SER A 530 -31.19 -5.75 -18.23
N ASN A 531 -30.86 -4.75 -17.42
CA ASN A 531 -30.36 -3.45 -17.85
C ASN A 531 -28.83 -3.29 -17.70
N PHE A 532 -28.11 -4.33 -17.23
CA PHE A 532 -26.65 -4.27 -17.18
C PHE A 532 -26.08 -4.02 -18.58
N PHE A 533 -25.07 -3.15 -18.68
CA PHE A 533 -24.46 -2.69 -19.93
C PHE A 533 -25.38 -1.88 -20.86
N GLN A 534 -26.57 -1.48 -20.40
CA GLN A 534 -27.44 -0.62 -21.18
C GLN A 534 -26.92 0.83 -21.19
N SER A 535 -26.82 1.42 -22.39
CA SER A 535 -26.35 2.80 -22.52
C SER A 535 -27.38 3.77 -21.91
N ARG A 536 -26.99 4.50 -20.85
CA ARG A 536 -27.84 5.50 -20.17
C ARG A 536 -28.30 6.64 -21.08
N ARG A 537 -27.55 6.91 -22.14
CA ARG A 537 -27.88 7.96 -23.12
C ARG A 537 -27.64 7.42 -24.51
N GLU A 538 -28.67 6.84 -25.11
CA GLU A 538 -28.76 6.78 -26.56
C GLU A 538 -28.92 8.21 -27.08
N SER A 539 -27.82 8.97 -27.12
CA SER A 539 -27.75 10.19 -27.91
C SER A 539 -28.11 9.77 -29.34
N ARG A 540 -29.33 10.08 -29.78
CA ARG A 540 -29.86 9.68 -31.08
C ARG A 540 -28.82 10.02 -32.14
N ALA A 541 -28.10 9.01 -32.64
CA ALA A 541 -27.11 9.26 -33.67
C ALA A 541 -27.86 9.75 -34.90
N THR A 542 -27.65 11.02 -35.25
CA THR A 542 -28.29 11.65 -36.41
C THR A 542 -27.70 11.13 -37.73
N THR A 543 -26.49 10.57 -37.69
CA THR A 543 -25.81 10.03 -38.89
C THR A 543 -25.90 8.51 -38.95
N GLU A 544 -26.03 7.95 -40.16
CA GLU A 544 -26.04 6.49 -40.37
C GLU A 544 -24.77 5.80 -39.83
N LYS A 545 -23.62 6.47 -39.93
CA LYS A 545 -22.36 5.96 -39.38
C LYS A 545 -22.42 5.84 -37.85
N GLY A 546 -23.00 6.83 -37.18
CA GLY A 546 -23.24 6.78 -35.74
C GLY A 546 -24.23 5.68 -35.36
N LYS A 547 -25.30 5.48 -36.15
CA LYS A 547 -26.24 4.37 -35.93
C LYS A 547 -25.58 2.99 -36.05
N ARG A 548 -24.72 2.78 -37.06
CA ARG A 548 -23.96 1.52 -37.21
C ARG A 548 -23.00 1.29 -36.05
N GLN A 549 -22.32 2.35 -35.58
CA GLN A 549 -21.45 2.27 -34.41
C GLN A 549 -22.25 1.95 -33.14
N GLN A 550 -23.39 2.61 -32.93
CA GLN A 550 -24.28 2.32 -31.80
C GLN A 550 -24.81 0.90 -31.82
N ALA A 551 -25.22 0.38 -32.99
CA ALA A 551 -25.66 -1.00 -33.11
C ALA A 551 -24.54 -2.01 -32.78
N THR A 552 -23.29 -1.68 -33.15
CA THR A 552 -22.12 -2.52 -32.83
C THR A 552 -21.88 -2.52 -31.31
N ILE A 553 -21.82 -1.33 -30.69
CA ILE A 553 -21.64 -1.18 -29.24
C ILE A 553 -22.77 -1.85 -28.47
N HIS A 554 -24.02 -1.71 -28.92
CA HIS A 554 -25.17 -2.34 -28.31
C HIS A 554 -25.07 -3.87 -28.35
N SER A 555 -24.65 -4.45 -29.49
CA SER A 555 -24.43 -5.89 -29.63
C SER A 555 -23.29 -6.39 -28.73
N GLU A 556 -22.17 -5.65 -28.65
CA GLU A 556 -21.05 -5.97 -27.76
C GLU A 556 -21.46 -5.90 -26.29
N ASN A 557 -22.17 -4.85 -25.89
CA ASN A 557 -22.71 -4.68 -24.53
C ASN A 557 -23.71 -5.78 -24.17
N GLN A 558 -24.60 -6.15 -25.09
CA GLN A 558 -25.53 -7.25 -24.89
C GLN A 558 -24.80 -8.57 -24.69
N LYS A 559 -23.75 -8.84 -25.47
CA LYS A 559 -22.91 -10.03 -25.28
C LYS A 559 -22.19 -10.02 -23.94
N ALA A 560 -21.61 -8.89 -23.52
CA ALA A 560 -20.96 -8.75 -22.23
C ALA A 560 -21.95 -8.98 -21.08
N ARG A 561 -23.17 -8.44 -21.18
CA ARG A 561 -24.27 -8.70 -20.25
C ARG A 561 -24.60 -10.18 -20.18
N ASP A 562 -24.86 -10.81 -21.32
CA ASP A 562 -25.30 -12.20 -21.37
C ASP A 562 -24.20 -13.15 -20.85
N ASN A 563 -22.92 -12.85 -21.10
CA ASN A 563 -21.78 -13.57 -20.53
C ASN A 563 -21.72 -13.42 -19.00
N PHE A 564 -21.85 -12.20 -18.49
CA PHE A 564 -21.84 -11.90 -17.05
C PHE A 564 -23.00 -12.62 -16.32
N LEU A 565 -24.22 -12.52 -16.86
CA LEU A 565 -25.40 -13.18 -16.31
C LEU A 565 -25.31 -14.70 -16.40
N LYS A 566 -24.70 -15.25 -17.46
CA LYS A 566 -24.43 -16.68 -17.59
C LYS A 566 -23.47 -17.16 -16.51
N ALA A 567 -22.41 -16.40 -16.20
CA ALA A 567 -21.48 -16.74 -15.12
C ALA A 567 -22.18 -16.77 -13.75
N LEU A 568 -23.02 -15.76 -13.45
CA LEU A 568 -23.83 -15.74 -12.23
C LEU A 568 -24.88 -16.85 -12.17
N ALA A 569 -25.48 -17.21 -13.32
CA ALA A 569 -26.47 -18.28 -13.38
C ALA A 569 -25.90 -19.63 -12.89
N VAL A 570 -24.60 -19.87 -13.15
CA VAL A 570 -23.87 -21.09 -12.76
C VAL A 570 -23.07 -20.94 -11.47
N LEU A 571 -23.29 -19.88 -10.68
CA LEU A 571 -22.65 -19.70 -9.38
C LEU A 571 -22.93 -20.92 -8.48
N PRO A 572 -21.90 -21.58 -7.92
CA PRO A 572 -22.10 -22.72 -7.03
C PRO A 572 -22.96 -22.33 -5.82
N ARG A 573 -23.88 -23.20 -5.37
CA ARG A 573 -24.74 -22.98 -4.20
C ARG A 573 -25.48 -21.62 -4.18
N LYS A 574 -25.87 -21.11 -5.34
CA LYS A 574 -26.64 -19.87 -5.45
C LYS A 574 -27.96 -19.92 -4.69
N ASP A 575 -28.31 -18.85 -3.98
CA ASP A 575 -29.58 -18.78 -3.24
C ASP A 575 -30.78 -18.65 -4.20
N PRO A 576 -31.79 -19.53 -4.12
CA PRO A 576 -32.96 -19.47 -5.00
C PRO A 576 -33.90 -18.29 -4.71
N LEU A 577 -33.82 -17.66 -3.52
CA LEU A 577 -34.62 -16.49 -3.17
C LEU A 577 -34.06 -15.18 -3.74
N ALA A 578 -32.84 -15.20 -4.28
CA ALA A 578 -32.18 -14.06 -4.90
C ALA A 578 -32.42 -14.02 -6.43
N GLY A 579 -33.55 -14.54 -6.90
CA GLY A 579 -33.92 -14.54 -8.32
C GLY A 579 -33.05 -15.44 -9.21
N LYS A 580 -33.30 -15.35 -10.52
CA LYS A 580 -32.69 -16.23 -11.53
C LYS A 580 -31.16 -16.20 -11.52
N TYR A 581 -30.55 -15.05 -11.27
CA TYR A 581 -29.09 -14.88 -11.28
C TYR A 581 -28.48 -14.79 -9.87
N GLY A 582 -29.28 -14.97 -8.81
CA GLY A 582 -28.76 -14.92 -7.44
C GLY A 582 -28.29 -13.53 -7.03
N ILE A 583 -28.97 -12.49 -7.51
CA ILE A 583 -28.62 -11.09 -7.30
C ILE A 583 -29.56 -10.46 -6.26
N LEU A 584 -28.99 -9.75 -5.30
CA LEU A 584 -29.71 -8.83 -4.42
C LEU A 584 -29.39 -7.39 -4.85
N ARG A 585 -30.43 -6.63 -5.20
CA ARG A 585 -30.32 -5.25 -5.71
C ARG A 585 -30.42 -4.27 -4.55
N ILE A 586 -29.41 -3.45 -4.32
CA ILE A 586 -29.39 -2.48 -3.21
C ILE A 586 -29.12 -1.06 -3.70
N ILE A 587 -29.93 -0.11 -3.22
CA ILE A 587 -29.67 1.32 -3.36
C ILE A 587 -29.13 1.86 -2.04
N CYS A 588 -27.89 2.34 -2.05
CA CYS A 588 -27.24 2.99 -0.92
C CYS A 588 -27.33 4.51 -1.08
N GLY A 589 -28.18 5.17 -0.30
CA GLY A 589 -28.25 6.63 -0.23
C GLY A 589 -27.62 7.19 1.04
N PHE A 590 -26.81 8.24 0.93
CA PHE A 590 -26.39 9.05 2.07
C PHE A 590 -25.89 10.43 1.61
N PRO A 591 -26.17 11.54 2.32
CA PRO A 591 -27.16 11.67 3.38
C PRO A 591 -28.62 11.58 2.88
N VAL A 592 -28.82 11.44 1.56
CA VAL A 592 -30.14 11.29 0.95
C VAL A 592 -30.86 10.03 1.41
N GLU A 593 -32.13 10.20 1.78
CA GLU A 593 -33.06 9.14 2.07
C GLU A 593 -33.58 8.53 0.77
N ILE A 594 -33.57 7.20 0.73
CA ILE A 594 -34.11 6.41 -0.38
C ILE A 594 -35.48 5.93 0.04
N ASP A 595 -36.51 6.26 -0.74
CA ASP A 595 -37.84 5.67 -0.59
C ASP A 595 -38.20 4.91 -1.87
N LEU A 596 -37.99 3.59 -1.84
CA LEU A 596 -38.22 2.73 -2.99
C LEU A 596 -39.69 2.69 -3.45
N ARG A 597 -40.65 3.08 -2.60
CA ARG A 597 -42.07 3.10 -2.97
C ARG A 597 -42.35 4.19 -4.00
N ARG A 598 -41.74 5.37 -3.83
CA ARG A 598 -41.80 6.50 -4.77
C ARG A 598 -41.27 6.18 -6.17
N ALA A 599 -40.39 5.17 -6.31
CA ALA A 599 -39.92 4.76 -7.63
C ALA A 599 -41.06 4.19 -8.49
N PHE A 600 -42.08 3.59 -7.86
CA PHE A 600 -43.14 2.85 -8.56
C PHE A 600 -44.52 3.51 -8.42
N ASP A 601 -44.68 4.44 -7.48
CA ASP A 601 -45.92 5.19 -7.28
C ASP A 601 -46.09 6.26 -8.37
N ALA A 602 -47.20 6.19 -9.12
CA ALA A 602 -47.45 7.03 -10.30
C ALA A 602 -47.95 8.46 -10.00
N GLU A 603 -47.95 8.92 -8.75
CA GLU A 603 -48.77 10.06 -8.29
C GLU A 603 -48.01 11.34 -7.86
N GLU A 604 -46.71 11.47 -8.10
CA GLU A 604 -46.06 12.77 -7.81
C GLU A 604 -46.52 13.86 -8.78
N LYS A 605 -47.43 14.71 -8.28
CA LYS A 605 -47.66 16.04 -8.81
C LYS A 605 -46.34 16.81 -8.71
N ASP A 606 -45.75 17.12 -9.86
CA ASP A 606 -44.60 18.01 -9.95
C ASP A 606 -45.01 19.39 -9.42
N ASP A 607 -44.58 19.75 -8.21
CA ASP A 607 -44.85 21.02 -7.53
C ASP A 607 -44.36 22.25 -8.33
N ARG A 608 -43.71 22.03 -9.48
CA ARG A 608 -43.28 23.08 -10.42
C ARG A 608 -44.37 23.61 -11.35
N GLU A 609 -45.56 23.01 -11.40
CA GLU A 609 -46.62 23.43 -12.34
C GLU A 609 -47.73 24.31 -11.74
N GLU A 610 -47.70 24.68 -10.46
CA GLU A 610 -48.74 25.56 -9.86
C GLU A 610 -48.69 27.04 -10.34
N ALA A 611 -47.74 27.43 -11.20
CA ALA A 611 -47.66 28.80 -11.71
C ALA A 611 -48.32 29.03 -13.09
N SER A 612 -48.93 28.01 -13.72
CA SER A 612 -49.64 28.19 -15.00
C SER A 612 -51.02 27.54 -14.98
N GLU A 613 -52.01 28.27 -14.48
CA GLU A 613 -53.41 27.95 -14.67
C GLU A 613 -53.76 27.88 -16.18
N SER A 614 -54.65 26.94 -16.51
CA SER A 614 -55.37 26.77 -17.78
C SER A 614 -54.72 25.90 -18.87
N THR A 615 -54.56 24.60 -18.62
CA THR A 615 -54.99 23.59 -19.62
C THR A 615 -55.16 22.21 -18.98
N SER A 616 -56.39 21.73 -18.94
CA SER A 616 -56.78 20.43 -18.38
C SER A 616 -56.31 19.27 -19.28
N VAL A 617 -55.03 18.91 -19.21
CA VAL A 617 -54.53 17.66 -19.81
C VAL A 617 -54.62 16.58 -18.74
N LYS A 618 -55.46 15.56 -18.98
CA LYS A 618 -55.55 14.36 -18.14
C LYS A 618 -54.18 13.66 -18.10
N LYS A 619 -53.39 13.88 -17.04
CA LYS A 619 -52.18 13.09 -16.77
C LYS A 619 -52.63 11.65 -16.52
N ARG A 620 -52.33 10.75 -17.47
CA ARG A 620 -52.45 9.30 -17.26
C ARG A 620 -51.38 8.91 -16.25
N ALA A 621 -51.79 8.37 -15.11
CA ALA A 621 -50.90 7.65 -14.21
C ALA A 621 -50.26 6.50 -15.01
N TYR A 622 -48.95 6.57 -15.24
CA TYR A 622 -48.18 5.46 -15.76
C TYR A 622 -47.64 4.70 -14.56
N GLU A 623 -48.30 3.60 -14.18
CA GLU A 623 -47.67 2.61 -13.33
C GLU A 623 -46.45 2.06 -14.07
N CYS A 624 -45.26 2.31 -13.54
CA CYS A 624 -44.03 1.70 -14.03
C CYS A 624 -43.74 0.50 -13.11
N PRO A 625 -44.14 -0.74 -13.48
CA PRO A 625 -43.81 -1.89 -12.66
C PRO A 625 -42.29 -2.07 -12.59
N ASP A 626 -41.80 -2.68 -11.51
CA ASP A 626 -40.38 -3.01 -11.37
C ASP A 626 -39.87 -3.71 -12.64
N PRO A 627 -38.83 -3.17 -13.31
CA PRO A 627 -38.31 -3.73 -14.57
C PRO A 627 -37.82 -5.18 -14.44
N ASP A 628 -37.60 -5.66 -13.22
CA ASP A 628 -37.18 -7.03 -12.91
C ASP A 628 -38.33 -7.97 -12.50
N GLY A 629 -39.59 -7.54 -12.58
CA GLY A 629 -40.74 -8.27 -12.01
C GLY A 629 -40.90 -9.74 -12.41
N ASN A 630 -40.25 -10.18 -13.50
CA ASN A 630 -40.27 -11.55 -13.99
C ASN A 630 -39.11 -12.44 -13.50
N ASP A 631 -37.98 -11.86 -13.11
CA ASP A 631 -36.77 -12.63 -12.71
C ASP A 631 -36.61 -12.74 -11.18
N HIS A 632 -37.44 -12.02 -10.43
CA HIS A 632 -37.59 -12.11 -8.97
C HIS A 632 -36.31 -11.78 -8.17
N HIS A 633 -35.46 -10.85 -8.62
CA HIS A 633 -34.33 -10.39 -7.83
C HIS A 633 -34.81 -9.40 -6.76
N PRO A 634 -34.59 -9.66 -5.45
CA PRO A 634 -35.06 -8.76 -4.41
C PRO A 634 -34.41 -7.38 -4.54
N LEU A 635 -35.16 -6.34 -4.22
CA LEU A 635 -34.73 -4.94 -4.22
C LEU A 635 -34.80 -4.39 -2.80
N GLY A 636 -33.78 -3.66 -2.37
CA GLY A 636 -33.76 -3.03 -1.07
C GLY A 636 -32.93 -1.76 -1.01
N LYS A 637 -32.96 -1.11 0.15
CA LYS A 637 -32.14 0.06 0.45
C LYS A 637 -31.29 -0.16 1.68
N LEU A 638 -30.18 0.58 1.79
CA LEU A 638 -29.37 0.59 3.01
C LEU A 638 -30.09 1.27 4.18
N ARG A 639 -30.04 0.66 5.37
CA ARG A 639 -30.45 1.30 6.63
C ARG A 639 -29.38 2.29 7.11
N THR A 640 -29.66 3.58 6.94
CA THR A 640 -28.67 4.63 7.22
C THR A 640 -28.38 4.80 8.72
N GLU A 641 -29.31 4.42 9.61
CA GLU A 641 -29.15 4.48 11.06
C GLU A 641 -28.08 3.49 11.52
N LEU A 642 -28.02 2.31 10.89
CA LEU A 642 -27.03 1.31 11.20
C LEU A 642 -25.64 1.71 10.67
N LEU A 643 -25.59 2.33 9.49
CA LEU A 643 -24.36 2.92 8.94
C LEU A 643 -23.71 3.86 9.95
N GLU A 644 -24.48 4.76 10.54
CA GLU A 644 -23.97 5.76 11.46
C GLU A 644 -23.58 5.17 12.81
N SER A 645 -24.45 4.37 13.43
CA SER A 645 -24.16 3.79 14.75
C SER A 645 -22.94 2.86 14.75
N ILE A 646 -22.68 2.19 13.62
CA ILE A 646 -21.47 1.37 13.46
C ILE A 646 -20.25 2.24 13.26
N THR A 647 -20.34 3.28 12.43
CA THR A 647 -19.20 4.12 12.07
C THR A 647 -18.82 5.12 13.16
N GLU A 648 -19.74 5.48 14.05
CA GLU A 648 -19.53 6.35 15.20
C GLU A 648 -18.38 5.87 16.10
N ARG A 649 -18.22 4.55 16.26
CA ARG A 649 -17.15 3.95 17.08
C ARG A 649 -15.76 4.19 16.51
N PHE A 650 -15.65 4.49 15.23
CA PHE A 650 -14.38 4.78 14.56
C PHE A 650 -14.03 6.26 14.58
N HIS A 651 -14.91 7.15 15.07
CA HIS A 651 -14.60 8.58 15.12
C HIS A 651 -15.13 9.37 16.32
N PRO A 652 -14.28 10.20 16.95
CA PRO A 652 -14.74 11.30 17.82
C PRO A 652 -15.37 12.54 17.12
N THR A 653 -15.33 12.73 15.79
CA THR A 653 -15.67 14.02 15.14
C THR A 653 -17.02 14.08 14.43
N GLN A 654 -17.83 13.01 14.49
CA GLN A 654 -19.19 13.03 13.94
C GLN A 654 -19.30 13.46 12.45
N ILE A 655 -18.31 13.13 11.61
CA ILE A 655 -18.25 13.57 10.19
C ILE A 655 -19.56 13.30 9.44
N LEU A 656 -20.14 12.11 9.60
CA LEU A 656 -21.41 11.76 8.96
C LEU A 656 -22.55 12.67 9.43
N ASN A 657 -22.65 12.95 10.73
CA ASN A 657 -23.63 13.89 11.26
C ASN A 657 -23.42 15.30 10.70
N VAL A 658 -22.16 15.76 10.59
CA VAL A 658 -21.85 17.06 9.98
C VAL A 658 -22.28 17.09 8.51
N ILE A 659 -22.07 16.00 7.77
CA ILE A 659 -22.51 15.89 6.37
C ILE A 659 -24.03 15.93 6.27
N ARG A 660 -24.74 15.16 7.11
CA ARG A 660 -26.20 15.12 7.14
C ARG A 660 -26.79 16.47 7.54
N ASN A 661 -26.31 17.08 8.62
CA ASN A 661 -26.81 18.37 9.09
C ASN A 661 -26.63 19.46 8.04
N LYS A 662 -25.52 19.44 7.28
CA LYS A 662 -25.33 20.35 6.14
C LYS A 662 -26.33 20.09 5.02
N ALA A 663 -26.66 18.83 4.72
CA ALA A 663 -27.67 18.50 3.72
C ALA A 663 -29.08 18.97 4.13
N LEU A 664 -29.46 18.76 5.40
CA LEU A 664 -30.73 19.25 5.94
C LEU A 664 -30.84 20.79 5.87
N GLN A 665 -29.77 21.51 6.22
CA GLN A 665 -29.72 22.98 6.11
C GLN A 665 -29.88 23.47 4.66
N VAL A 666 -29.30 22.77 3.69
CA VAL A 666 -29.45 23.12 2.27
C VAL A 666 -30.90 22.97 1.84
N ASP A 667 -31.58 21.91 2.26
CA ASP A 667 -33.00 21.70 1.95
C ASP A 667 -33.91 22.73 2.61
N GLU A 668 -33.66 23.07 3.88
CA GLU A 668 -34.40 24.15 4.56
C GLU A 668 -34.22 25.48 3.82
N SER A 669 -33.00 25.82 3.40
CA SER A 669 -32.71 27.07 2.68
C SER A 669 -33.33 27.15 1.29
N ASN A 670 -33.60 26.01 0.66
CA ASN A 670 -34.26 25.93 -0.64
C ASN A 670 -35.79 25.91 -0.52
N ASN A 671 -36.33 25.77 0.69
CA ASN A 671 -37.76 25.88 0.93
C ASN A 671 -38.13 27.38 1.03
N PRO A 672 -38.85 27.95 0.04
CA PRO A 672 -39.19 29.38 0.00
C PRO A 672 -40.02 29.85 1.21
N ASP A 673 -40.64 28.93 1.95
CA ASP A 673 -41.45 29.24 3.14
C ASP A 673 -40.64 29.22 4.45
N SER A 674 -39.36 28.83 4.42
CA SER A 674 -38.54 28.78 5.63
C SER A 674 -37.92 30.16 5.96
N LYS A 675 -38.53 30.87 6.92
CA LYS A 675 -37.91 32.06 7.55
C LYS A 675 -36.88 31.60 8.57
N LEU A 676 -35.61 31.48 8.16
CA LEU A 676 -34.56 30.98 9.03
C LEU A 676 -34.05 32.04 10.03
N VAL A 677 -34.16 31.70 11.33
CA VAL A 677 -33.49 32.33 12.46
C VAL A 677 -32.06 31.81 12.54
N LEU A 678 -31.07 32.69 12.37
CA LEU A 678 -29.64 32.35 12.50
C LEU A 678 -29.29 31.95 13.93
N ILE A 679 -28.87 30.69 14.13
CA ILE A 679 -28.17 30.25 15.34
C ILE A 679 -26.67 30.39 15.09
N GLN A 680 -26.05 31.43 15.66
CA GLN A 680 -24.59 31.56 15.78
C GLN A 680 -24.10 30.70 16.95
N GLY A 681 -23.23 29.73 16.70
CA GLY A 681 -22.44 29.11 17.76
C GLY A 681 -21.92 27.70 17.50
N ALA A 682 -20.78 27.59 16.81
CA ALA A 682 -19.80 26.51 17.05
C ALA A 682 -18.43 26.90 16.45
N PRO A 683 -17.34 26.96 17.23
CA PRO A 683 -16.01 27.30 16.73
C PRO A 683 -15.22 26.05 16.30
N GLY A 684 -14.45 26.19 15.21
CA GLY A 684 -13.17 25.50 15.05
C GLY A 684 -13.15 24.14 14.33
N ILE A 685 -13.42 24.12 13.02
CA ILE A 685 -12.76 23.17 12.09
C ILE A 685 -12.49 23.92 10.77
N ILE A 686 -11.33 24.55 10.66
CA ILE A 686 -10.77 25.05 9.40
C ILE A 686 -9.42 24.36 9.19
N GLY A 687 -9.34 23.60 8.12
CA GLY A 687 -8.12 22.99 7.62
C GLY A 687 -8.31 22.62 6.15
N ILE A 688 -7.94 23.56 5.28
CA ILE A 688 -7.56 23.38 3.88
C ILE A 688 -8.70 23.24 2.86
N GLN A 689 -9.10 24.38 2.29
CA GLN A 689 -9.43 24.50 0.87
C GLN A 689 -9.22 25.95 0.41
N ARG A 690 -8.39 26.13 -0.64
CA ARG A 690 -8.34 27.19 -1.69
C ARG A 690 -7.16 26.79 -2.60
N GLU A 691 -7.18 26.80 -3.92
CA GLU A 691 -8.07 27.34 -4.95
C GLU A 691 -7.74 26.66 -6.31
N THR A 692 -8.71 26.59 -7.23
CA THR A 692 -8.43 26.50 -8.68
C THR A 692 -8.34 27.91 -9.29
N PRO A 693 -7.54 28.13 -10.34
CA PRO A 693 -7.11 29.45 -10.76
C PRO A 693 -7.98 30.07 -11.86
N PHE A 694 -8.17 31.39 -11.80
CA PHE A 694 -8.45 32.27 -12.95
C PHE A 694 -7.82 33.66 -12.68
N PRO A 695 -7.56 34.46 -13.73
CA PRO A 695 -6.26 35.08 -13.96
C PRO A 695 -6.15 36.45 -13.29
N LEU A 696 -4.97 36.74 -12.72
CA LEU A 696 -4.67 38.07 -12.20
C LEU A 696 -3.85 38.90 -13.18
N ASP A 697 -4.41 40.08 -13.40
CA ASP A 697 -3.93 41.25 -14.11
C ASP A 697 -2.64 41.83 -13.48
N LYS A 698 -1.82 42.44 -14.32
CA LYS A 698 -0.52 43.05 -14.00
C LYS A 698 -0.73 44.42 -13.34
N ALA A 699 -0.84 44.49 -12.02
CA ALA A 699 -0.77 45.78 -11.31
C ALA A 699 -0.38 45.72 -9.81
N GLY A 700 0.44 44.74 -9.39
CA GLY A 700 0.71 44.52 -7.95
C GLY A 700 2.16 44.22 -7.57
N ILE A 701 3.14 44.46 -8.44
CA ILE A 701 4.56 44.26 -8.15
C ILE A 701 5.29 45.57 -8.43
N GLU A 702 5.17 46.52 -7.50
CA GLU A 702 6.03 47.72 -7.41
C GLU A 702 5.70 48.48 -6.10
N ARG A 703 5.98 47.87 -4.94
CA ARG A 703 6.07 48.59 -3.66
C ARG A 703 6.62 47.72 -2.51
N ALA A 704 7.86 47.25 -2.63
CA ALA A 704 8.59 46.69 -1.48
C ALA A 704 10.12 46.67 -1.68
N GLU A 705 10.71 47.78 -2.14
CA GLU A 705 12.16 48.01 -2.00
C GLU A 705 12.40 49.50 -1.74
N SER A 706 12.27 49.91 -0.49
CA SER A 706 12.92 51.11 0.05
C SER A 706 12.70 51.13 1.56
N ILE A 707 13.74 51.58 2.27
CA ILE A 707 13.83 51.88 3.71
C ILE A 707 14.48 50.77 4.53
N GLY A 708 15.74 51.01 4.91
CA GLY A 708 16.10 50.80 6.31
C GLY A 708 17.47 50.25 6.66
N GLY A 709 18.55 50.70 6.01
CA GLY A 709 19.89 50.55 6.59
C GLY A 709 20.12 51.60 7.68
N LEU A 710 20.39 51.17 8.92
CA LEU A 710 20.99 51.88 10.06
C LEU A 710 21.42 50.75 11.03
N GLY A 711 22.68 50.52 11.39
CA GLY A 711 23.59 51.45 12.07
C GLY A 711 23.84 50.91 13.48
N LEU A 712 24.78 49.97 13.63
CA LEU A 712 25.18 49.36 14.90
C LEU A 712 26.33 50.17 15.51
N SER A 713 26.07 50.91 16.59
CA SER A 713 27.11 51.31 17.55
C SER A 713 26.51 51.75 18.89
N THR A 714 27.23 51.43 19.97
CA THR A 714 27.07 51.85 21.38
C THR A 714 26.09 51.04 22.26
N LEU A 715 26.59 49.96 22.85
CA LEU A 715 26.08 49.40 24.11
C LEU A 715 27.07 49.75 25.23
N GLY A 716 26.57 50.47 26.22
CA GLY A 716 27.24 50.74 27.48
C GLY A 716 26.86 49.71 28.54
N ALA A 717 27.88 49.34 29.33
CA ALA A 717 27.91 48.64 30.60
C ALA A 717 26.57 48.30 31.30
N ASP A 718 26.27 47.01 31.44
CA ASP A 718 26.14 46.31 32.75
C ASP A 718 26.04 44.77 32.53
N GLU A 719 27.16 44.10 32.20
CA GLU A 719 27.18 42.66 31.82
C GLU A 719 27.70 41.72 32.94
N SER A 720 27.91 42.22 34.16
CA SER A 720 28.53 41.41 35.23
C SER A 720 27.52 40.50 35.95
N ALA A 721 26.28 40.96 36.16
CA ALA A 721 25.31 40.22 36.97
C ALA A 721 24.60 39.10 36.17
N ASP A 722 24.31 39.33 34.90
CA ASP A 722 23.65 38.32 34.05
C ASP A 722 24.58 37.17 33.65
N ARG A 723 25.89 37.42 33.58
CA ARG A 723 26.87 36.38 33.22
C ARG A 723 27.04 35.33 34.33
N GLU A 724 27.03 35.74 35.60
CA GLU A 724 27.08 34.78 36.72
C GLU A 724 25.78 33.98 36.85
N ALA A 725 24.62 34.59 36.60
CA ALA A 725 23.33 33.88 36.60
C ALA A 725 23.26 32.82 35.50
N ILE A 726 23.75 33.14 34.29
CA ILE A 726 23.81 32.20 33.17
C ILE A 726 24.82 31.07 33.43
N ILE A 727 26.00 31.37 33.98
CA ILE A 727 27.00 30.36 34.33
C ILE A 727 26.48 29.42 35.43
N SER A 728 25.79 29.96 36.43
CA SER A 728 25.16 29.17 37.50
C SER A 728 24.06 28.25 36.96
N ALA A 729 23.20 28.76 36.07
CA ALA A 729 22.14 27.98 35.43
C ALA A 729 22.69 26.87 34.50
N LEU A 730 23.79 27.14 33.78
CA LEU A 730 24.45 26.14 32.93
C LEU A 730 25.17 25.08 33.77
N SER A 731 25.78 25.46 34.90
CA SER A 731 26.42 24.54 35.84
C SER A 731 25.42 23.56 36.46
N GLU A 732 24.24 24.04 36.90
CA GLU A 732 23.22 23.15 37.47
C GLU A 732 22.61 22.21 36.41
N LYS A 733 22.44 22.68 35.17
CA LYS A 733 22.01 21.81 34.06
C LYS A 733 23.05 20.73 33.74
N ALA A 734 24.34 21.07 33.75
CA ALA A 734 25.42 20.09 33.57
C ALA A 734 25.44 19.06 34.71
N ARG A 735 25.19 19.48 35.95
CA ARG A 735 25.11 18.59 37.12
C ARG A 735 23.92 17.63 37.06
N ILE A 736 22.77 18.11 36.60
CA ILE A 736 21.57 17.27 36.36
C ILE A 736 21.84 16.24 35.25
N ALA A 737 22.48 16.65 34.14
CA ALA A 737 22.85 15.75 33.05
C ALA A 737 23.86 14.68 33.52
N SER A 738 24.84 15.06 34.34
CA SER A 738 25.81 14.11 34.91
C SER A 738 25.15 13.07 35.81
N ARG A 739 24.20 13.46 36.67
CA ARG A 739 23.43 12.51 37.50
C ARG A 739 22.55 11.59 36.67
N ALA A 740 21.94 12.09 35.60
CA ALA A 740 21.17 11.26 34.68
C ALA A 740 22.05 10.21 33.99
N ALA A 741 23.25 10.59 33.55
CA ALA A 741 24.22 9.67 32.95
C ALA A 741 24.71 8.61 33.95
N GLU A 742 24.97 8.97 35.20
CA GLU A 742 25.33 8.02 36.27
C GLU A 742 24.20 7.02 36.56
N ASN A 743 22.94 7.46 36.57
CA ASN A 743 21.79 6.58 36.77
C ASN A 743 21.62 5.59 35.60
N VAL A 744 21.84 6.04 34.36
CA VAL A 744 21.82 5.17 33.18
C VAL A 744 22.96 4.15 33.23
N LEU A 745 24.17 4.57 33.61
CA LEU A 745 25.31 3.65 33.80
C LEU A 745 25.07 2.65 34.93
N ALA A 746 24.41 3.05 36.03
CA ALA A 746 24.02 2.15 37.11
C ALA A 746 22.96 1.12 36.67
N MET A 747 21.98 1.53 35.84
CA MET A 747 21.03 0.62 35.20
C MET A 747 21.72 -0.39 34.30
N LEU A 748 22.62 0.06 33.43
CA LEU A 748 23.36 -0.80 32.50
C LEU A 748 24.29 -1.79 33.22
N ARG A 749 24.87 -1.40 34.36
CA ARG A 749 25.65 -2.33 35.21
C ARG A 749 24.77 -3.41 35.84
N LYS A 750 23.57 -3.06 36.32
CA LYS A 750 22.59 -4.04 36.83
C LYS A 750 22.12 -5.02 35.76
N ASP A 751 21.89 -4.54 34.53
CA ASP A 751 21.52 -5.41 33.42
C ASP A 751 22.67 -6.34 32.98
N HIS A 752 23.91 -5.86 33.02
CA HIS A 752 25.10 -6.65 32.72
C HIS A 752 25.33 -7.77 33.77
N GLU A 753 25.09 -7.50 35.05
CA GLU A 753 25.13 -8.52 36.12
C GLU A 753 24.02 -9.58 35.96
N GLY A 754 22.81 -9.15 35.55
CA GLY A 754 21.71 -10.06 35.21
C GLY A 754 22.00 -10.94 33.99
N TRP A 755 22.72 -10.40 33.01
CA TRP A 755 23.11 -11.14 31.80
C TRP A 755 24.13 -12.25 32.09
N GLY A 756 25.09 -12.00 32.99
CA GLY A 756 26.05 -13.00 33.47
C GLY A 756 25.36 -14.19 34.15
N GLN A 757 24.38 -13.92 35.02
CA GLN A 757 23.60 -14.97 35.70
C GLN A 757 22.76 -15.81 34.72
N ARG A 758 22.17 -15.19 33.69
CA ARG A 758 21.41 -15.91 32.64
C ARG A 758 22.31 -16.77 31.77
N MET A 759 23.50 -16.30 31.42
CA MET A 759 24.49 -17.07 30.66
C MET A 759 25.02 -18.27 31.45
N GLU A 760 25.17 -18.13 32.77
CA GLU A 760 25.59 -19.23 33.64
C GLU A 760 24.46 -20.25 33.87
N LEU A 761 23.20 -19.80 33.95
CA LEU A 761 22.03 -20.68 33.97
C LEU A 761 21.89 -21.45 32.66
N LYS A 762 22.11 -20.79 31.51
CA LYS A 762 22.11 -21.40 30.18
C LYS A 762 23.21 -22.45 30.04
N ARG A 763 24.43 -22.14 30.50
CA ARG A 763 25.55 -23.12 30.54
C ARG A 763 25.29 -24.31 31.45
N LYS A 764 24.56 -24.13 32.56
CA LYS A 764 24.14 -25.25 33.41
C LYS A 764 23.08 -26.10 32.74
N HIS A 765 22.15 -25.49 31.99
CA HIS A 765 21.14 -26.20 31.22
C HIS A 765 21.72 -26.95 30.02
N GLU A 766 22.75 -26.42 29.35
CA GLU A 766 23.45 -27.09 28.25
C GLU A 766 24.39 -28.23 28.71
N LYS A 767 24.70 -28.28 30.01
CA LYS A 767 25.50 -29.35 30.64
C LYS A 767 24.67 -30.50 31.20
N ILE A 768 23.37 -30.27 31.44
CA ILE A 768 22.38 -31.29 31.82
C ILE A 768 21.86 -31.88 30.53
#